data_AF-A0A453BMH4-F1
#
_entry.id   AF-A0A453BMH4-F1
#
_cell.length_a   1.000
_cell.length_b   1.000
_cell.length_c   1.000
_cell.angle_alpha   90.00
_cell.angle_beta   90.00
_cell.angle_gamma   90.00
#
_symmetry.space_group_name_H-M   'P 1'
#
loop_
_entity.id
_entity.type
_entity.pdbx_description
1 polymer ?
#
loop_
_entity_poly.entity_id
_entity_poly.type
_entity_poly.pdbx_seq_one_letter_code
_entity_poly.pdbx_strand_id
1 'polypeptide(L)'
;MVVRKQVSNPDMKYKRMGIIGALRIVSAIADANAAVNYSSSQQPNCEEALGLLNMTVNSCKFVTLPLILLYDELSALFESNVLHSAIIEWVGEHVAEFDTLFLADLEDGQLSEKYLCESIEGELWMNLDGNISPVCVNILPLVSTSQQRSQACLQILPSQFLLLTTIERSGSEGSLGGINALLGCPLHLPSTKNLDESRWGSLSALEKKTVCHSLYFAINWIRELLNAFSTQVAARVDNVSQRVRDETAVKLLKRLRNLILLEILLNTLLKIYPLSLPELRYLGNYSGSTSSSKFNTGKKIEEDNMEGPSSNKRQKGRKDKAASDKLNSDEKLKQSTILDAFKRAGVTITQETKKASSRPLPSGMTSKDVESEANNPGELGHIDLMAAPVQLDMQRFKFRTLHVNCLSLLKYSEFQDSTYPYHESELPLYLYLLRDLNNKLDHVNPSSKPFFNNSQAKSTRAHCQKSTEDLLSKIQPLFSSLRKHLDGSVSMMKDRSDSSPDNWSSHSDSAGNPHIPYVMVSKSSIATSVFKEVLGCYRKLLGTPDLLNQANMSALKELLQTFQPTENFDDDLSEFRPPLVPSNVDYLYCGAFKMFEAIMDAVCLFSHILASDVLITMQSILNSIIVLLEKSGESNGKNMHGGCSKEIIPFVKKQLGLSAHKLLTSDFPNEDTENGWQSKGDLIARILQIYLRNSESTSVLLDELACLVLPQVASLKSKSTTQELSHGFPTLCSSTFHSWCRVLHEENLGNFNKMIKQALKTTSQSGVAVENVMDEIVKSVNVFVSLTNICKIHEKVAMHAMAVKYGGRFIDAFLKAFNFLETQFGQHGGDIVKMIKELQKATRIIQTICAEAKGYKRTMITSKIPATKRSMERFLFQVKALLEHCSNVERCWIGNLKHKDLHGHVVSSQVYGDVDDDPNDAEQEQMETDPETPADENDNIVGDDETENEATPLED
;
A
#
# COMPACT_ATOMS: atom_id res chain seq x y z
N MET A 1 -40.69 22.54 3.20
CA MET A 1 -41.01 22.30 1.77
C MET A 1 -39.87 21.61 0.99
N VAL A 2 -38.70 22.23 0.78
CA VAL A 2 -37.64 21.72 -0.13
C VAL A 2 -37.26 20.26 0.13
N VAL A 3 -37.06 19.88 1.40
CA VAL A 3 -36.76 18.49 1.81
C VAL A 3 -37.80 17.49 1.29
N ARG A 4 -39.11 17.78 1.40
CA ARG A 4 -40.18 16.89 0.90
C ARG A 4 -40.07 16.68 -0.62
N LYS A 5 -39.67 17.71 -1.39
CA LYS A 5 -39.41 17.60 -2.84
C LYS A 5 -38.12 16.83 -3.17
N GLN A 6 -37.11 16.91 -2.31
CA GLN A 6 -35.85 16.16 -2.48
C GLN A 6 -36.03 14.68 -2.14
N VAL A 7 -36.74 14.36 -1.06
CA VAL A 7 -37.09 12.97 -0.68
C VAL A 7 -37.81 12.27 -1.82
N SER A 8 -38.86 12.86 -2.39
CA SER A 8 -39.63 12.24 -3.49
C SER A 8 -38.96 12.29 -4.87
N ASN A 9 -37.66 12.62 -4.97
CA ASN A 9 -36.94 12.67 -6.23
C ASN A 9 -36.45 11.26 -6.65
N PRO A 10 -36.56 10.85 -7.94
CA PRO A 10 -36.01 9.57 -8.39
C PRO A 10 -34.47 9.53 -8.44
N ASP A 11 -33.78 10.67 -8.59
CA ASP A 11 -32.32 10.72 -8.56
C ASP A 11 -31.80 10.60 -7.12
N MET A 12 -31.04 9.53 -6.88
CA MET A 12 -30.35 9.18 -5.63
C MET A 12 -29.60 10.35 -4.99
N LYS A 13 -29.00 11.24 -5.79
CA LYS A 13 -28.27 12.41 -5.30
C LYS A 13 -29.18 13.35 -4.52
N TYR A 14 -30.38 13.64 -5.05
CA TYR A 14 -31.35 14.48 -4.38
C TYR A 14 -32.14 13.71 -3.31
N LYS A 15 -32.48 12.43 -3.54
CA LYS A 15 -33.12 11.59 -2.53
C LYS A 15 -32.28 11.47 -1.25
N ARG A 16 -30.94 11.32 -1.37
CA ARG A 16 -30.01 11.40 -0.23
C ARG A 16 -30.06 12.75 0.50
N MET A 17 -30.02 13.87 -0.23
CA MET A 17 -30.13 15.20 0.39
C MET A 17 -31.46 15.37 1.13
N GLY A 18 -32.54 14.80 0.57
CA GLY A 18 -33.84 14.72 1.20
C GLY A 18 -33.84 13.89 2.48
N ILE A 19 -33.31 12.67 2.46
CA ILE A 19 -33.24 11.76 3.62
C ILE A 19 -32.45 12.42 4.78
N ILE A 20 -31.23 12.89 4.50
CA ILE A 20 -30.39 13.54 5.51
C ILE A 20 -31.06 14.82 6.03
N GLY A 21 -31.64 15.63 5.13
CA GLY A 21 -32.38 16.85 5.51
C GLY A 21 -33.65 16.56 6.32
N ALA A 22 -34.33 15.44 6.07
CA ALA A 22 -35.51 15.03 6.83
C ALA A 22 -35.12 14.59 8.25
N LEU A 23 -34.14 13.70 8.38
CA LEU A 23 -33.65 13.22 9.68
C LEU A 23 -33.06 14.35 10.52
N ARG A 24 -32.37 15.33 9.91
CA ARG A 24 -31.86 16.52 10.61
C ARG A 24 -32.95 17.51 11.03
N ILE A 25 -34.11 17.52 10.37
CA ILE A 25 -35.29 18.26 10.86
C ILE A 25 -35.92 17.51 12.04
N VAL A 26 -36.13 16.19 11.92
CA VAL A 26 -36.65 15.33 13.00
C VAL A 26 -35.80 15.48 14.27
N SER A 27 -34.48 15.44 14.14
CA SER A 27 -33.49 15.69 15.19
C SER A 27 -33.71 16.99 15.96
N ALA A 28 -34.25 18.04 15.33
CA ALA A 28 -34.39 19.37 15.89
C ALA A 28 -35.79 19.67 16.44
N ILE A 29 -36.82 18.96 15.96
CA ILE A 29 -38.22 19.16 16.40
C ILE A 29 -38.73 18.10 17.36
N ALA A 30 -37.95 17.04 17.60
CA ALA A 30 -38.29 15.94 18.50
C ALA A 30 -37.18 15.55 19.50
N ASP A 31 -36.19 16.43 19.69
CA ASP A 31 -35.23 16.34 20.80
C ASP A 31 -35.97 16.50 22.13
N ALA A 32 -35.83 15.52 23.03
CA ALA A 32 -36.44 15.54 24.35
C ALA A 32 -35.81 16.61 25.26
N ASN A 33 -34.55 16.99 25.03
CA ASN A 33 -33.81 17.95 25.86
C ASN A 33 -34.21 19.42 25.56
N ALA A 34 -34.67 19.71 24.35
CA ALA A 34 -35.18 21.02 23.97
C ALA A 34 -36.36 21.48 24.86
N ALA A 35 -37.23 20.55 25.27
CA ALA A 35 -38.40 20.81 26.12
C ALA A 35 -38.04 21.34 27.53
N VAL A 36 -36.80 21.19 27.98
CA VAL A 36 -36.32 21.65 29.29
C VAL A 36 -35.76 23.09 29.24
N ASN A 37 -35.37 23.57 28.06
CA ASN A 37 -34.54 24.77 27.91
C ASN A 37 -35.27 26.00 27.30
N TYR A 38 -36.52 25.86 26.87
CA TYR A 38 -37.27 26.92 26.21
C TYR A 38 -38.62 27.22 26.88
N SER A 39 -39.10 28.45 26.69
CA SER A 39 -40.41 28.89 27.19
C SER A 39 -41.57 28.18 26.46
N SER A 40 -42.76 28.24 27.07
CA SER A 40 -43.92 27.38 26.80
C SER A 40 -44.63 27.56 25.44
N SER A 41 -43.90 27.93 24.38
CA SER A 41 -44.37 28.05 23.00
C SER A 41 -43.60 27.15 22.01
N GLN A 42 -42.63 26.37 22.49
CA GLN A 42 -41.85 25.41 21.67
C GLN A 42 -41.85 24.00 22.31
N GLN A 43 -43.02 23.37 22.37
CA GLN A 43 -43.09 21.92 22.62
C GLN A 43 -42.58 21.13 21.40
N PRO A 44 -41.99 19.94 21.59
CA PRO A 44 -41.51 19.10 20.49
C PRO A 44 -42.68 18.64 19.60
N ASN A 45 -42.66 19.05 18.32
CA ASN A 45 -43.73 18.76 17.36
C ASN A 45 -43.61 17.34 16.81
N CYS A 46 -43.92 16.36 17.66
CA CYS A 46 -43.79 14.94 17.37
C CYS A 46 -44.70 14.49 16.21
N GLU A 47 -45.87 15.11 16.03
CA GLU A 47 -46.76 14.81 14.89
C GLU A 47 -46.13 15.19 13.55
N GLU A 48 -45.51 16.36 13.42
CA GLU A 48 -44.80 16.73 12.19
C GLU A 48 -43.53 15.88 12.00
N ALA A 49 -42.85 15.49 13.08
CA ALA A 49 -41.70 14.58 13.02
C ALA A 49 -42.09 13.20 12.47
N LEU A 50 -43.14 12.59 13.02
CA LEU A 50 -43.68 11.30 12.56
C LEU A 50 -44.23 11.39 11.13
N GLY A 51 -44.93 12.48 10.79
CA GLY A 51 -45.39 12.73 9.42
C GLY A 51 -44.24 12.85 8.41
N LEU A 52 -43.13 13.48 8.80
CA LEU A 52 -41.93 13.61 7.97
C LEU A 52 -41.14 12.28 7.85
N LEU A 53 -41.06 11.51 8.92
CA LEU A 53 -40.49 10.16 8.92
C LEU A 53 -41.29 9.24 7.99
N ASN A 54 -42.59 9.08 8.23
CA ASN A 54 -43.48 8.21 7.46
C ASN A 54 -43.46 8.54 5.95
N MET A 55 -43.51 9.83 5.60
CA MET A 55 -43.34 10.30 4.21
C MET A 55 -41.98 9.89 3.61
N THR A 56 -40.91 9.97 4.39
CA THR A 56 -39.55 9.60 3.95
C THR A 56 -39.39 8.08 3.78
N VAL A 57 -39.93 7.30 4.71
CA VAL A 57 -39.91 5.83 4.67
C VAL A 57 -40.72 5.33 3.48
N ASN A 58 -41.94 5.83 3.27
CA ASN A 58 -42.77 5.44 2.11
C ASN A 58 -42.13 5.80 0.76
N SER A 59 -41.31 6.86 0.69
CA SER A 59 -40.52 7.17 -0.52
C SER A 59 -39.34 6.21 -0.75
N CYS A 60 -38.95 5.43 0.26
CA CYS A 60 -37.81 4.50 0.22
C CYS A 60 -38.23 3.02 0.19
N LYS A 61 -39.43 2.65 0.66
CA LYS A 61 -39.92 1.25 0.80
C LYS A 61 -39.67 0.35 -0.42
N PHE A 62 -39.75 0.90 -1.65
CA PHE A 62 -39.58 0.13 -2.89
C PHE A 62 -38.19 0.27 -3.55
N VAL A 63 -37.19 0.87 -2.88
CA VAL A 63 -35.84 1.04 -3.42
C VAL A 63 -34.78 0.77 -2.36
N THR A 64 -33.99 -0.29 -2.57
CA THR A 64 -33.07 -0.86 -1.60
C THR A 64 -32.03 0.13 -1.04
N LEU A 65 -31.32 0.88 -1.90
CA LEU A 65 -30.23 1.76 -1.47
C LEU A 65 -30.70 3.01 -0.68
N PRO A 66 -31.80 3.70 -1.05
CA PRO A 66 -32.43 4.69 -0.18
C PRO A 66 -32.85 4.15 1.19
N LEU A 67 -33.40 2.93 1.24
CA LEU A 67 -33.90 2.35 2.49
C LEU A 67 -32.74 1.96 3.44
N ILE A 68 -31.67 1.39 2.90
CA ILE A 68 -30.39 1.18 3.61
C ILE A 68 -29.86 2.50 4.18
N LEU A 69 -29.75 3.54 3.35
CA LEU A 69 -29.27 4.86 3.78
C LEU A 69 -30.16 5.47 4.87
N LEU A 70 -31.47 5.32 4.75
CA LEU A 70 -32.44 5.80 5.73
C LEU A 70 -32.29 5.09 7.08
N TYR A 71 -32.16 3.76 7.10
CA TYR A 71 -31.98 2.99 8.34
C TYR A 71 -30.60 3.24 8.99
N ASP A 72 -29.52 3.34 8.20
CA ASP A 72 -28.17 3.66 8.71
C ASP A 72 -28.13 5.06 9.34
N GLU A 73 -28.66 6.09 8.66
CA GLU A 73 -28.68 7.48 9.18
C GLU A 73 -29.68 7.65 10.34
N LEU A 74 -30.80 6.90 10.38
CA LEU A 74 -31.74 6.89 11.50
C LEU A 74 -31.15 6.20 12.74
N SER A 75 -30.39 5.12 12.56
CA SER A 75 -29.65 4.48 13.67
C SER A 75 -28.61 5.44 14.25
N ALA A 76 -27.86 6.14 13.39
CA ALA A 76 -26.90 7.16 13.81
C ALA A 76 -27.56 8.37 14.49
N LEU A 77 -28.82 8.70 14.14
CA LEU A 77 -29.60 9.75 14.81
C LEU A 77 -29.91 9.37 16.26
N PHE A 78 -30.37 8.13 16.51
CA PHE A 78 -30.61 7.61 17.87
C PHE A 78 -29.31 7.46 18.69
N GLU A 79 -28.19 7.05 18.08
CA GLU A 79 -26.89 7.01 18.79
C GLU A 79 -26.35 8.41 19.19
N SER A 80 -26.96 9.50 18.72
CA SER A 80 -26.47 10.87 18.94
C SER A 80 -27.45 11.85 19.59
N ASN A 81 -28.74 11.50 19.75
CA ASN A 81 -29.77 12.39 20.31
C ASN A 81 -30.79 11.59 21.12
N VAL A 82 -31.24 12.12 22.25
CA VAL A 82 -32.38 11.56 23.00
C VAL A 82 -33.67 12.08 22.36
N LEU A 83 -34.32 11.25 21.55
CA LEU A 83 -35.59 11.59 20.91
C LEU A 83 -36.78 11.24 21.79
N HIS A 84 -37.92 11.92 21.54
CA HIS A 84 -39.19 11.64 22.22
C HIS A 84 -39.67 10.18 22.03
N SER A 85 -40.25 9.57 23.08
CA SER A 85 -40.56 8.13 23.12
C SER A 85 -41.43 7.65 21.95
N ALA A 86 -42.45 8.43 21.57
CA ALA A 86 -43.33 8.15 20.42
C ALA A 86 -42.58 7.91 19.08
N ILE A 87 -41.34 8.42 18.92
CA ILE A 87 -40.50 8.10 17.73
C ILE A 87 -39.75 6.78 17.91
N ILE A 88 -39.31 6.45 19.13
CA ILE A 88 -38.72 5.15 19.47
C ILE A 88 -39.76 4.05 19.30
N GLU A 89 -40.97 4.25 19.82
CA GLU A 89 -42.14 3.37 19.69
C GLU A 89 -42.51 3.15 18.20
N TRP A 90 -42.66 4.23 17.42
CA TRP A 90 -42.98 4.15 15.99
C TRP A 90 -41.90 3.43 15.15
N VAL A 91 -40.62 3.61 15.49
CA VAL A 91 -39.54 2.84 14.85
C VAL A 91 -39.54 1.38 15.32
N GLY A 92 -39.89 1.12 16.59
CA GLY A 92 -40.11 -0.22 17.14
C GLY A 92 -41.15 -1.01 16.33
N GLU A 93 -42.33 -0.43 16.10
CA GLU A 93 -43.35 -1.01 15.22
C GLU A 93 -42.80 -1.30 13.81
N HIS A 94 -42.03 -0.37 13.24
CA HIS A 94 -41.46 -0.51 11.89
C HIS A 94 -40.30 -1.53 11.80
N VAL A 95 -39.68 -1.94 12.92
CA VAL A 95 -38.71 -3.05 12.95
C VAL A 95 -39.30 -4.38 13.41
N ALA A 96 -40.52 -4.41 13.95
CA ALA A 96 -41.16 -5.64 14.45
C ALA A 96 -41.37 -6.72 13.37
N GLU A 97 -41.43 -6.36 12.08
CA GLU A 97 -41.45 -7.31 10.96
C GLU A 97 -40.11 -8.04 10.73
N PHE A 98 -39.05 -7.76 11.51
CA PHE A 98 -37.73 -8.38 11.33
C PHE A 98 -37.78 -9.92 11.36
N ASP A 99 -38.46 -10.49 12.34
CA ASP A 99 -38.50 -11.94 12.55
C ASP A 99 -39.19 -12.65 11.37
N THR A 100 -40.34 -12.11 10.92
CA THR A 100 -41.12 -12.68 9.81
C THR A 100 -40.48 -12.48 8.43
N LEU A 101 -39.56 -11.51 8.28
CA LEU A 101 -38.86 -11.23 7.03
C LEU A 101 -37.54 -12.00 6.86
N PHE A 102 -36.85 -12.36 7.95
CA PHE A 102 -35.48 -12.87 7.89
C PHE A 102 -35.20 -14.15 8.68
N LEU A 103 -36.05 -14.52 9.63
CA LEU A 103 -35.84 -15.71 10.47
C LEU A 103 -36.69 -16.90 9.99
N ALA A 104 -36.33 -18.07 10.49
CA ALA A 104 -37.04 -19.32 10.29
C ALA A 104 -37.07 -20.11 11.60
N ASP A 105 -38.24 -20.61 11.98
CA ASP A 105 -38.43 -21.42 13.19
C ASP A 105 -37.61 -22.72 13.12
N LEU A 106 -37.09 -23.16 14.27
CA LEU A 106 -36.45 -24.47 14.43
C LEU A 106 -37.25 -25.34 15.40
N GLU A 107 -37.42 -26.61 15.05
CA GLU A 107 -38.05 -27.64 15.88
C GLU A 107 -36.94 -28.58 16.39
N ASP A 108 -36.68 -28.60 17.71
CA ASP A 108 -35.54 -29.26 18.36
C ASP A 108 -34.16 -28.97 17.71
N GLY A 109 -34.00 -27.76 17.16
CA GLY A 109 -32.80 -27.30 16.44
C GLY A 109 -32.73 -27.71 14.96
N GLN A 110 -33.76 -28.36 14.42
CA GLN A 110 -33.86 -28.77 13.01
C GLN A 110 -34.72 -27.80 12.20
N LEU A 111 -34.40 -27.65 10.91
CA LEU A 111 -35.13 -26.77 9.99
C LEU A 111 -36.38 -27.47 9.43
N SER A 112 -37.55 -26.86 9.62
CA SER A 112 -38.82 -27.35 9.07
C SER A 112 -38.82 -27.31 7.53
N GLU A 113 -39.43 -28.32 6.88
CA GLU A 113 -39.48 -28.47 5.41
C GLU A 113 -40.01 -27.22 4.69
N LYS A 114 -40.86 -26.42 5.36
CA LYS A 114 -41.43 -25.16 4.89
C LYS A 114 -40.40 -24.08 4.50
N TYR A 115 -39.11 -24.28 4.84
CA TYR A 115 -38.01 -23.36 4.53
C TYR A 115 -36.95 -23.94 3.57
N LEU A 116 -37.15 -25.14 3.02
CA LEU A 116 -36.18 -25.73 2.09
C LEU A 116 -36.09 -24.95 0.77
N CYS A 117 -34.91 -24.96 0.15
CA CYS A 117 -34.67 -24.28 -1.13
C CYS A 117 -34.74 -25.28 -2.29
N GLU A 118 -35.68 -25.08 -3.23
CA GLU A 118 -35.85 -25.96 -4.40
C GLU A 118 -34.63 -26.04 -5.32
N SER A 119 -33.76 -25.01 -5.33
CA SER A 119 -32.65 -24.89 -6.27
C SER A 119 -31.31 -25.41 -5.76
N ILE A 120 -31.06 -25.43 -4.44
CA ILE A 120 -29.80 -25.92 -3.85
C ILE A 120 -30.08 -26.56 -2.49
N GLU A 121 -29.52 -27.75 -2.28
CA GLU A 121 -29.43 -28.41 -0.96
C GLU A 121 -28.75 -27.49 0.07
N GLY A 122 -29.49 -27.11 1.11
CA GLY A 122 -29.01 -26.29 2.23
C GLY A 122 -28.83 -27.08 3.53
N GLU A 123 -28.05 -26.53 4.45
CA GLU A 123 -27.85 -27.07 5.80
C GLU A 123 -27.66 -25.93 6.83
N LEU A 124 -27.78 -26.25 8.12
CA LEU A 124 -27.62 -25.28 9.22
C LEU A 124 -26.15 -25.16 9.63
N TRP A 125 -25.54 -24.01 9.36
CA TRP A 125 -24.17 -23.68 9.71
C TRP A 125 -24.11 -22.92 11.04
N MET A 126 -23.02 -23.10 11.80
CA MET A 126 -22.58 -22.15 12.84
C MET A 126 -23.60 -21.95 13.97
N ASN A 127 -24.25 -23.05 14.39
CA ASN A 127 -25.10 -23.09 15.56
C ASN A 127 -24.23 -23.02 16.83
N LEU A 128 -24.32 -21.95 17.62
CA LEU A 128 -23.53 -21.80 18.86
C LEU A 128 -24.29 -22.24 20.12
N ASP A 129 -25.63 -22.26 20.06
CA ASP A 129 -26.51 -22.68 21.16
C ASP A 129 -27.01 -24.13 20.99
N GLY A 130 -26.79 -24.76 19.82
CA GLY A 130 -27.14 -26.16 19.58
C GLY A 130 -28.67 -26.37 19.50
N ASN A 131 -29.17 -27.45 20.10
CA ASN A 131 -30.57 -27.86 20.01
C ASN A 131 -31.54 -26.90 20.74
N ILE A 132 -31.04 -25.98 21.58
CA ILE A 132 -31.87 -24.94 22.22
C ILE A 132 -32.01 -23.66 21.37
N SER A 133 -31.43 -23.61 20.16
CA SER A 133 -31.66 -22.52 19.20
C SER A 133 -33.12 -22.55 18.70
N PRO A 134 -33.94 -21.51 18.95
CA PRO A 134 -35.35 -21.51 18.56
C PRO A 134 -35.58 -21.06 17.11
N VAL A 135 -34.59 -20.40 16.51
CA VAL A 135 -34.65 -19.78 15.17
C VAL A 135 -33.32 -19.94 14.44
N CYS A 136 -33.33 -19.81 13.12
CA CYS A 136 -32.14 -19.57 12.29
C CYS A 136 -32.33 -18.36 11.37
N VAL A 137 -31.23 -17.79 10.86
CA VAL A 137 -31.31 -16.75 9.82
C VAL A 137 -31.43 -17.42 8.44
N ASN A 138 -32.52 -17.16 7.73
CA ASN A 138 -32.94 -17.94 6.58
C ASN A 138 -32.31 -17.48 5.25
N ILE A 139 -30.97 -17.43 5.20
CA ILE A 139 -30.22 -16.77 4.11
C ILE A 139 -30.44 -17.45 2.77
N LEU A 140 -30.28 -18.77 2.65
CA LEU A 140 -30.28 -19.47 1.37
C LEU A 140 -31.59 -19.26 0.53
N PRO A 141 -32.81 -19.47 1.06
CA PRO A 141 -34.04 -19.24 0.30
C PRO A 141 -34.19 -17.78 -0.13
N LEU A 142 -33.83 -16.83 0.75
CA LEU A 142 -33.91 -15.38 0.48
C LEU A 142 -32.89 -14.89 -0.56
N VAL A 143 -31.84 -15.67 -0.86
CA VAL A 143 -30.97 -15.43 -2.03
C VAL A 143 -31.59 -15.99 -3.32
N SER A 144 -32.24 -17.15 -3.24
CA SER A 144 -32.82 -17.84 -4.41
C SER A 144 -34.16 -17.25 -4.87
N THR A 145 -34.96 -16.65 -3.99
CA THR A 145 -36.21 -15.97 -4.36
C THR A 145 -35.95 -14.80 -5.30
N SER A 146 -36.70 -14.71 -6.41
CA SER A 146 -36.47 -13.68 -7.41
C SER A 146 -36.83 -12.28 -6.89
N GLN A 147 -35.90 -11.33 -7.08
CA GLN A 147 -35.89 -9.97 -6.51
C GLN A 147 -37.03 -9.04 -7.00
N GLN A 148 -38.02 -9.59 -7.72
CA GLN A 148 -39.23 -8.92 -8.18
C GLN A 148 -40.50 -9.34 -7.41
N ARG A 149 -40.40 -10.28 -6.44
CA ARG A 149 -41.58 -10.87 -5.76
C ARG A 149 -41.57 -10.86 -4.23
N SER A 150 -40.45 -10.57 -3.55
CA SER A 150 -40.38 -10.53 -2.09
C SER A 150 -40.27 -9.11 -1.53
N GLN A 151 -40.91 -8.84 -0.38
CA GLN A 151 -40.64 -7.66 0.44
C GLN A 151 -39.30 -7.79 1.20
N ALA A 152 -38.96 -9.01 1.62
CA ALA A 152 -37.66 -9.33 2.19
C ALA A 152 -36.54 -9.24 1.12
N CYS A 153 -35.51 -8.45 1.40
CA CYS A 153 -34.30 -8.35 0.59
C CYS A 153 -33.07 -8.33 1.52
N LEU A 154 -32.19 -9.33 1.39
CA LEU A 154 -31.00 -9.50 2.24
C LEU A 154 -30.00 -8.33 2.22
N GLN A 155 -30.09 -7.41 1.24
CA GLN A 155 -29.32 -6.18 1.26
C GLN A 155 -29.74 -5.22 2.38
N ILE A 156 -31.00 -5.29 2.83
CA ILE A 156 -31.57 -4.43 3.88
C ILE A 156 -31.24 -4.98 5.28
N LEU A 157 -31.20 -6.31 5.44
CA LEU A 157 -30.96 -7.04 6.70
C LEU A 157 -29.90 -6.40 7.62
N PRO A 158 -28.67 -6.07 7.17
CA PRO A 158 -27.66 -5.46 8.05
C PRO A 158 -28.04 -4.08 8.61
N SER A 159 -28.86 -3.32 7.88
CA SER A 159 -29.26 -1.95 8.25
C SER A 159 -30.51 -1.97 9.13
N GLN A 160 -31.43 -2.91 8.90
CA GLN A 160 -32.61 -3.12 9.75
C GLN A 160 -32.23 -3.75 11.10
N PHE A 161 -31.24 -4.64 11.12
CA PHE A 161 -30.67 -5.17 12.36
C PHE A 161 -29.91 -4.10 13.17
N LEU A 162 -29.17 -3.20 12.50
CA LEU A 162 -28.56 -2.04 13.16
C LEU A 162 -29.61 -1.14 13.81
N LEU A 163 -30.77 -0.96 13.16
CA LEU A 163 -31.88 -0.19 13.72
C LEU A 163 -32.53 -0.91 14.93
N LEU A 164 -32.85 -2.21 14.79
CA LEU A 164 -33.37 -3.07 15.87
C LEU A 164 -32.47 -3.06 17.11
N THR A 165 -31.17 -3.30 16.94
CA THR A 165 -30.16 -3.28 18.03
C THR A 165 -29.97 -1.88 18.64
N THR A 166 -30.41 -0.81 17.98
CA THR A 166 -30.35 0.56 18.51
C THR A 166 -31.61 0.91 19.30
N ILE A 167 -32.79 0.43 18.87
CA ILE A 167 -34.04 0.54 19.63
C ILE A 167 -33.99 -0.33 20.90
N GLU A 168 -33.53 -1.58 20.80
CA GLU A 168 -33.36 -2.48 21.96
C GLU A 168 -32.44 -1.85 23.02
N ARG A 169 -31.26 -1.34 22.62
CA ARG A 169 -30.36 -0.63 23.55
C ARG A 169 -31.01 0.61 24.19
N SER A 170 -31.87 1.31 23.45
CA SER A 170 -32.58 2.51 23.96
C SER A 170 -33.69 2.17 24.95
N GLY A 171 -34.35 1.01 24.79
CA GLY A 171 -35.40 0.54 25.69
C GLY A 171 -34.88 -0.24 26.92
N SER A 172 -33.83 -1.04 26.74
CA SER A 172 -33.33 -2.02 27.72
C SER A 172 -32.10 -1.54 28.51
N GLU A 173 -31.99 -0.24 28.81
CA GLU A 173 -30.87 0.39 29.53
C GLU A 173 -29.47 0.00 28.97
N GLY A 174 -29.33 -0.05 27.65
CA GLY A 174 -28.10 -0.43 26.95
C GLY A 174 -27.86 -1.94 26.80
N SER A 175 -28.72 -2.78 27.38
CA SER A 175 -28.70 -4.24 27.20
C SER A 175 -29.13 -4.64 25.78
N LEU A 176 -28.71 -5.84 25.34
CA LEU A 176 -29.24 -6.55 24.18
C LEU A 176 -29.91 -7.89 24.55
N GLY A 177 -30.37 -8.00 25.81
CA GLY A 177 -30.95 -9.23 26.36
C GLY A 177 -32.14 -9.77 25.56
N GLY A 178 -33.04 -8.89 25.09
CA GLY A 178 -34.24 -9.30 24.34
C GLY A 178 -33.95 -10.03 23.02
N ILE A 179 -32.79 -9.75 22.40
CA ILE A 179 -32.41 -10.32 21.09
C ILE A 179 -31.22 -11.29 21.17
N ASN A 180 -30.80 -11.71 22.37
CA ASN A 180 -29.58 -12.51 22.59
C ASN A 180 -29.58 -13.86 21.84
N ALA A 181 -30.75 -14.43 21.53
CA ALA A 181 -30.86 -15.64 20.69
C ALA A 181 -30.22 -15.46 19.29
N LEU A 182 -30.27 -14.25 18.72
CA LEU A 182 -29.66 -13.93 17.43
C LEU A 182 -28.13 -14.04 17.44
N LEU A 183 -27.48 -13.87 18.60
CA LEU A 183 -26.03 -14.03 18.72
C LEU A 183 -25.61 -15.50 18.50
N GLY A 184 -26.42 -16.48 18.92
CA GLY A 184 -26.06 -17.91 18.86
C GLY A 184 -26.78 -18.75 17.80
N CYS A 185 -27.87 -18.26 17.20
CA CYS A 185 -28.65 -18.95 16.18
C CYS A 185 -27.81 -19.42 14.96
N PRO A 186 -28.15 -20.56 14.30
CA PRO A 186 -27.50 -20.97 13.07
C PRO A 186 -27.89 -20.11 11.86
N LEU A 187 -27.13 -20.28 10.77
CA LEU A 187 -27.38 -19.69 9.47
C LEU A 187 -27.79 -20.79 8.48
N HIS A 188 -28.89 -20.63 7.77
CA HIS A 188 -29.27 -21.55 6.69
C HIS A 188 -28.48 -21.20 5.41
N LEU A 189 -27.52 -22.06 5.06
CA LEU A 189 -26.54 -21.84 3.98
C LEU A 189 -26.49 -23.02 3.01
N PRO A 190 -25.94 -22.85 1.79
CA PRO A 190 -25.71 -23.96 0.86
C PRO A 190 -24.88 -25.06 1.53
N SER A 191 -25.24 -26.32 1.28
CA SER A 191 -24.50 -27.46 1.84
C SER A 191 -23.04 -27.43 1.41
N THR A 192 -22.14 -27.73 2.35
CA THR A 192 -20.70 -27.98 2.18
C THR A 192 -20.35 -28.74 0.92
N LYS A 193 -21.14 -29.77 0.57
CA LYS A 193 -21.01 -30.58 -0.66
C LYS A 193 -20.94 -29.73 -1.93
N ASN A 194 -21.58 -28.57 -1.96
CA ASN A 194 -21.58 -27.65 -3.10
C ASN A 194 -20.25 -26.89 -3.29
N LEU A 195 -19.33 -26.98 -2.32
CA LEU A 195 -18.01 -26.35 -2.33
C LEU A 195 -16.91 -27.32 -2.82
N ASP A 196 -17.17 -28.63 -2.83
CA ASP A 196 -16.28 -29.65 -3.40
C ASP A 196 -16.07 -29.39 -4.89
N GLU A 197 -14.83 -29.50 -5.39
CA GLU A 197 -14.45 -29.17 -6.78
C GLU A 197 -15.37 -29.79 -7.83
N SER A 198 -15.69 -31.08 -7.67
CA SER A 198 -16.48 -31.87 -8.61
C SER A 198 -17.92 -31.38 -8.70
N ARG A 199 -18.54 -31.08 -7.55
CA ARG A 199 -19.91 -30.56 -7.48
C ARG A 199 -19.95 -29.08 -7.86
N TRP A 200 -19.01 -28.26 -7.37
CA TRP A 200 -18.85 -26.87 -7.79
C TRP A 200 -18.70 -26.77 -9.31
N GLY A 201 -17.90 -27.63 -9.94
CA GLY A 201 -17.79 -27.75 -11.39
C GLY A 201 -19.17 -27.89 -12.06
N SER A 202 -20.00 -28.81 -11.57
CA SER A 202 -21.34 -29.13 -12.12
C SER A 202 -22.40 -28.03 -11.95
N LEU A 203 -22.31 -27.16 -10.94
CA LEU A 203 -23.32 -26.12 -10.66
C LEU A 203 -23.51 -25.14 -11.83
N SER A 204 -24.74 -24.71 -12.10
CA SER A 204 -25.01 -23.63 -13.07
C SER A 204 -24.48 -22.27 -12.60
N ALA A 205 -24.43 -21.30 -13.51
CA ALA A 205 -24.05 -19.94 -13.18
C ALA A 205 -25.02 -19.25 -12.19
N LEU A 206 -26.28 -19.68 -12.12
CA LEU A 206 -27.23 -19.16 -11.13
C LEU A 206 -26.95 -19.74 -9.74
N GLU A 207 -26.70 -21.05 -9.65
CA GLU A 207 -26.38 -21.72 -8.39
C GLU A 207 -25.04 -21.22 -7.81
N LYS A 208 -23.99 -21.12 -8.65
CA LYS A 208 -22.70 -20.53 -8.27
C LYS A 208 -22.86 -19.10 -7.73
N LYS A 209 -23.72 -18.28 -8.35
CA LYS A 209 -24.07 -16.94 -7.86
C LYS A 209 -24.79 -17.01 -6.52
N THR A 210 -25.76 -17.92 -6.34
CA THR A 210 -26.47 -18.13 -5.06
C THR A 210 -25.53 -18.52 -3.93
N VAL A 211 -24.57 -19.42 -4.16
CA VAL A 211 -23.57 -19.82 -3.16
C VAL A 211 -22.72 -18.62 -2.73
N CYS A 212 -22.10 -17.91 -3.70
CA CYS A 212 -21.30 -16.72 -3.39
C CYS A 212 -22.09 -15.60 -2.70
N HIS A 213 -23.37 -15.40 -3.08
CA HIS A 213 -24.25 -14.45 -2.41
C HIS A 213 -24.61 -14.88 -0.99
N SER A 214 -24.89 -16.17 -0.75
CA SER A 214 -25.24 -16.69 0.59
C SER A 214 -24.08 -16.49 1.57
N LEU A 215 -22.85 -16.84 1.17
CA LEU A 215 -21.64 -16.57 1.95
C LEU A 215 -21.44 -15.06 2.16
N TYR A 216 -21.66 -14.23 1.13
CA TYR A 216 -21.56 -12.77 1.25
C TYR A 216 -22.53 -12.18 2.27
N PHE A 217 -23.81 -12.57 2.25
CA PHE A 217 -24.78 -12.08 3.23
C PHE A 217 -24.48 -12.62 4.63
N ALA A 218 -24.01 -13.86 4.78
CA ALA A 218 -23.56 -14.42 6.06
C ALA A 218 -22.39 -13.63 6.68
N ILE A 219 -21.36 -13.31 5.88
CA ILE A 219 -20.23 -12.47 6.31
C ILE A 219 -20.72 -11.13 6.88
N ASN A 220 -21.66 -10.48 6.19
CA ASN A 220 -22.16 -9.17 6.58
C ASN A 220 -23.15 -9.22 7.75
N TRP A 221 -23.90 -10.30 7.89
CA TRP A 221 -24.70 -10.58 9.09
C TRP A 221 -23.80 -10.76 10.32
N ILE A 222 -22.78 -11.61 10.24
CA ILE A 222 -21.84 -11.84 11.36
C ILE A 222 -21.07 -10.55 11.71
N ARG A 223 -20.73 -9.72 10.72
CA ARG A 223 -20.14 -8.39 10.97
C ARG A 223 -21.04 -7.48 11.81
N GLU A 224 -22.35 -7.47 11.57
CA GLU A 224 -23.27 -6.67 12.40
C GLU A 224 -23.60 -7.33 13.75
N LEU A 225 -23.62 -8.67 13.86
CA LEU A 225 -23.64 -9.34 15.17
C LEU A 225 -22.44 -8.93 16.03
N LEU A 226 -21.23 -8.95 15.46
CA LEU A 226 -20.02 -8.47 16.13
C LEU A 226 -20.14 -6.99 16.52
N ASN A 227 -20.61 -6.12 15.62
CA ASN A 227 -20.80 -4.69 15.90
C ASN A 227 -21.76 -4.42 17.06
N ALA A 228 -22.92 -5.09 17.07
CA ALA A 228 -23.96 -4.92 18.06
C ALA A 228 -23.53 -5.47 19.43
N PHE A 229 -23.20 -6.77 19.49
CA PHE A 229 -22.94 -7.44 20.78
C PHE A 229 -21.58 -7.07 21.39
N SER A 230 -20.61 -6.57 20.62
CA SER A 230 -19.38 -6.01 21.21
C SER A 230 -19.63 -4.77 22.09
N THR A 231 -20.79 -4.11 21.98
CA THR A 231 -21.18 -3.04 22.94
C THR A 231 -21.30 -3.57 24.37
N GLN A 232 -21.78 -4.81 24.53
CA GLN A 232 -22.01 -5.47 25.82
C GLN A 232 -20.70 -5.87 26.52
N VAL A 233 -19.61 -6.00 25.75
CA VAL A 233 -18.26 -6.36 26.25
C VAL A 233 -17.38 -5.11 26.41
N ALA A 234 -17.46 -4.15 25.49
CA ALA A 234 -16.59 -2.97 25.48
C ALA A 234 -16.99 -1.91 26.53
N ALA A 235 -18.28 -1.79 26.85
CA ALA A 235 -18.79 -0.86 27.86
C ALA A 235 -19.13 -1.60 29.16
N ARG A 236 -18.96 -0.92 30.30
CA ARG A 236 -19.65 -1.32 31.54
C ARG A 236 -21.10 -0.88 31.41
N VAL A 237 -21.97 -1.81 31.01
CA VAL A 237 -23.42 -1.70 31.20
C VAL A 237 -23.69 -2.15 32.64
N ASP A 238 -24.17 -1.24 33.50
CA ASP A 238 -24.22 -1.45 34.95
C ASP A 238 -25.11 -2.64 35.37
N ASN A 239 -26.10 -2.99 34.55
CA ASN A 239 -27.02 -4.12 34.78
C ASN A 239 -26.48 -5.49 34.30
N VAL A 240 -25.35 -5.56 33.58
CA VAL A 240 -24.82 -6.82 33.03
C VAL A 240 -23.79 -7.42 33.98
N SER A 241 -24.02 -8.66 34.41
CA SER A 241 -23.05 -9.38 35.26
C SER A 241 -21.77 -9.71 34.49
N GLN A 242 -20.63 -9.85 35.21
CA GLN A 242 -19.36 -10.20 34.59
C GLN A 242 -19.46 -11.52 33.80
N ARG A 243 -20.10 -12.53 34.40
CA ARG A 243 -20.36 -13.83 33.76
C ARG A 243 -21.09 -13.71 32.41
N VAL A 244 -22.11 -12.85 32.32
CA VAL A 244 -22.84 -12.66 31.04
C VAL A 244 -21.97 -11.95 30.00
N ARG A 245 -21.12 -10.98 30.40
CA ARG A 245 -20.12 -10.41 29.49
C ARG A 245 -19.13 -11.46 28.98
N ASP A 246 -18.67 -12.35 29.85
CA ASP A 246 -17.72 -13.41 29.52
C ASP A 246 -18.33 -14.45 28.56
N GLU A 247 -19.56 -14.91 28.84
CA GLU A 247 -20.34 -15.80 27.97
C GLU A 247 -20.63 -15.15 26.59
N THR A 248 -20.93 -13.84 26.56
CA THR A 248 -21.06 -13.06 25.30
C THR A 248 -19.72 -12.94 24.56
N ALA A 249 -18.60 -12.70 25.25
CA ALA A 249 -17.28 -12.58 24.65
C ALA A 249 -16.83 -13.89 23.99
N VAL A 250 -17.06 -15.04 24.64
CA VAL A 250 -16.80 -16.37 24.04
C VAL A 250 -17.65 -16.60 22.80
N LYS A 251 -18.96 -16.25 22.81
CA LYS A 251 -19.80 -16.29 21.59
C LYS A 251 -19.27 -15.37 20.49
N LEU A 252 -18.78 -14.17 20.82
CA LEU A 252 -18.19 -13.23 19.86
C LEU A 252 -16.89 -13.74 19.24
N LEU A 253 -16.00 -14.41 20.01
CA LEU A 253 -14.81 -15.06 19.48
C LEU A 253 -15.19 -16.21 18.52
N LYS A 254 -16.19 -17.03 18.87
CA LYS A 254 -16.74 -18.05 17.95
C LYS A 254 -17.31 -17.41 16.67
N ARG A 255 -18.05 -16.31 16.76
CA ARG A 255 -18.51 -15.55 15.58
C ARG A 255 -17.38 -14.96 14.74
N LEU A 256 -16.31 -14.49 15.35
CA LEU A 256 -15.12 -14.02 14.64
C LEU A 256 -14.38 -15.18 13.94
N ARG A 257 -14.34 -16.37 14.56
CA ARG A 257 -13.85 -17.61 13.94
C ARG A 257 -14.71 -18.07 12.75
N ASN A 258 -16.04 -17.91 12.83
CA ASN A 258 -16.95 -18.12 11.69
C ASN A 258 -16.66 -17.12 10.55
N LEU A 259 -16.48 -15.83 10.88
CA LEU A 259 -16.26 -14.75 9.92
C LEU A 259 -15.01 -14.98 9.06
N ILE A 260 -13.90 -15.39 9.68
CA ILE A 260 -12.64 -15.68 8.98
C ILE A 260 -12.85 -16.80 7.97
N LEU A 261 -13.47 -17.92 8.36
CA LEU A 261 -13.72 -19.04 7.46
C LEU A 261 -14.56 -18.62 6.25
N LEU A 262 -15.67 -17.91 6.47
CA LEU A 262 -16.54 -17.45 5.38
C LEU A 262 -15.83 -16.48 4.42
N GLU A 263 -15.04 -15.54 4.95
CA GLU A 263 -14.30 -14.58 4.11
C GLU A 263 -13.24 -15.27 3.24
N ILE A 264 -12.57 -16.29 3.78
CA ILE A 264 -11.59 -17.08 3.04
C ILE A 264 -12.25 -17.95 1.96
N LEU A 265 -13.37 -18.63 2.28
CA LEU A 265 -14.14 -19.40 1.30
C LEU A 265 -14.64 -18.51 0.16
N LEU A 266 -15.26 -17.36 0.48
CA LEU A 266 -15.73 -16.43 -0.53
C LEU A 266 -14.57 -15.86 -1.38
N ASN A 267 -13.42 -15.56 -0.77
CA ASN A 267 -12.22 -15.13 -1.51
C ASN A 267 -11.74 -16.20 -2.51
N THR A 268 -11.70 -17.48 -2.12
CA THR A 268 -11.33 -18.57 -3.03
C THR A 268 -12.35 -18.77 -4.14
N LEU A 269 -13.65 -18.79 -3.83
CA LEU A 269 -14.69 -18.89 -4.86
C LEU A 269 -14.67 -17.69 -5.83
N LEU A 270 -14.38 -16.47 -5.35
CA LEU A 270 -14.29 -15.28 -6.20
C LEU A 270 -13.03 -15.24 -7.09
N LYS A 271 -11.98 -16.04 -6.80
CA LYS A 271 -10.85 -16.24 -7.73
C LYS A 271 -11.30 -17.10 -8.91
N ILE A 272 -11.98 -18.22 -8.62
CA ILE A 272 -12.42 -19.22 -9.62
C ILE A 272 -13.64 -18.71 -10.42
N TYR A 273 -14.54 -17.97 -9.77
CA TYR A 273 -15.75 -17.40 -10.35
C TYR A 273 -15.87 -15.90 -9.99
N PRO A 274 -15.23 -14.99 -10.76
CA PRO A 274 -15.26 -13.56 -10.51
C PRO A 274 -16.68 -12.98 -10.59
N LEU A 275 -17.24 -12.63 -9.42
CA LEU A 275 -18.60 -12.09 -9.28
C LEU A 275 -18.57 -10.69 -8.64
N SER A 276 -19.33 -9.75 -9.21
CA SER A 276 -19.56 -8.45 -8.57
C SER A 276 -20.61 -8.57 -7.46
N LEU A 277 -20.18 -8.38 -6.22
CA LEU A 277 -21.04 -8.45 -5.03
C LEU A 277 -22.04 -7.28 -4.97
N PRO A 278 -23.22 -7.42 -4.33
CA PRO A 278 -24.16 -6.33 -4.08
C PRO A 278 -23.61 -5.24 -3.13
N GLU A 279 -24.14 -4.02 -3.20
CA GLU A 279 -23.83 -2.96 -2.22
C GLU A 279 -24.73 -3.05 -0.98
N LEU A 280 -24.13 -2.90 0.22
CA LEU A 280 -24.83 -2.93 1.53
C LEU A 280 -24.77 -1.60 2.29
N ARG A 281 -24.20 -0.56 1.68
CA ARG A 281 -24.13 0.83 2.15
C ARG A 281 -24.16 1.77 0.94
N TYR A 282 -24.81 2.92 1.07
CA TYR A 282 -24.81 3.91 -0.02
C TYR A 282 -23.48 4.68 -0.06
N LEU A 283 -22.65 4.40 -1.08
CA LEU A 283 -21.28 4.91 -1.19
C LEU A 283 -21.20 6.34 -1.76
N GLY A 284 -22.25 6.82 -2.42
CA GLY A 284 -22.30 8.13 -3.08
C GLY A 284 -21.42 8.25 -4.32
N ASN A 285 -21.36 9.46 -4.88
CA ASN A 285 -20.65 9.74 -6.14
C ASN A 285 -19.11 9.82 -5.97
N TYR A 286 -18.53 8.93 -5.17
CA TYR A 286 -17.08 8.67 -5.12
C TYR A 286 -16.62 7.65 -6.17
N SER A 287 -17.53 7.18 -7.04
CA SER A 287 -17.21 6.45 -8.28
C SER A 287 -16.55 7.37 -9.33
N GLY A 288 -15.37 7.88 -8.97
CA GLY A 288 -14.46 8.55 -9.88
C GLY A 288 -13.64 7.51 -10.64
N SER A 289 -14.05 7.20 -11.87
CA SER A 289 -13.32 6.40 -12.85
C SER A 289 -12.75 5.07 -12.33
N THR A 290 -13.61 4.11 -12.00
CA THR A 290 -13.26 2.70 -12.28
C THR A 290 -13.30 2.52 -13.79
N SER A 291 -12.18 2.14 -14.40
CA SER A 291 -12.15 1.70 -15.79
C SER A 291 -13.06 0.47 -15.95
N SER A 292 -13.98 0.52 -16.92
CA SER A 292 -14.83 -0.62 -17.26
C SER A 292 -14.01 -1.69 -17.99
N SER A 293 -13.38 -2.58 -17.22
CA SER A 293 -12.94 -3.87 -17.75
C SER A 293 -14.17 -4.58 -18.33
N LYS A 294 -14.10 -4.88 -19.62
CA LYS A 294 -15.23 -5.45 -20.38
C LYS A 294 -15.43 -6.92 -20.01
N PHE A 295 -16.20 -7.18 -18.95
CA PHE A 295 -16.76 -8.51 -18.74
C PHE A 295 -17.80 -8.79 -19.83
N ASN A 296 -17.50 -9.76 -20.70
CA ASN A 296 -18.33 -10.09 -21.85
C ASN A 296 -19.57 -10.89 -21.44
N THR A 297 -20.73 -10.24 -21.38
CA THR A 297 -22.05 -10.90 -21.37
C THR A 297 -22.79 -10.56 -22.67
N GLY A 298 -23.21 -11.59 -23.42
CA GLY A 298 -23.84 -11.43 -24.73
C GLY A 298 -25.24 -10.80 -24.67
N LYS A 299 -25.63 -10.07 -25.73
CA LYS A 299 -26.95 -9.46 -25.86
C LYS A 299 -28.03 -10.48 -26.28
N LYS A 300 -29.17 -10.43 -25.58
CA LYS A 300 -30.52 -10.37 -26.16
C LYS A 300 -31.19 -9.16 -25.47
N ILE A 301 -31.56 -8.08 -26.15
CA ILE A 301 -32.67 -7.96 -27.11
C ILE A 301 -33.99 -8.38 -26.47
N GLU A 302 -34.68 -7.40 -25.89
CA GLU A 302 -36.05 -7.04 -26.23
C GLU A 302 -36.29 -5.60 -25.70
N GLU A 303 -36.54 -4.67 -26.62
CA GLU A 303 -36.99 -3.30 -26.33
C GLU A 303 -38.31 -3.12 -27.07
N ASP A 304 -39.36 -2.69 -26.36
CA ASP A 304 -40.65 -2.38 -26.97
C ASP A 304 -40.88 -0.86 -26.91
N ASN A 305 -41.44 -0.30 -27.99
CA ASN A 305 -41.42 1.15 -28.24
C ASN A 305 -42.68 1.86 -27.75
N MET A 306 -42.55 3.13 -27.37
CA MET A 306 -43.62 4.12 -27.57
C MET A 306 -43.06 5.54 -27.75
N GLU A 307 -43.78 6.36 -28.51
CA GLU A 307 -43.31 7.63 -29.09
C GLU A 307 -43.65 8.88 -28.25
N GLY A 308 -42.99 10.02 -28.51
CA GLY A 308 -43.34 11.31 -27.90
C GLY A 308 -42.28 12.42 -28.10
N PRO A 309 -42.52 13.51 -28.88
CA PRO A 309 -41.43 14.29 -29.45
C PRO A 309 -41.22 15.74 -28.93
N SER A 310 -39.95 16.18 -29.06
CA SER A 310 -39.49 17.58 -29.24
C SER A 310 -39.50 18.52 -28.01
N SER A 311 -38.50 19.39 -27.83
CA SER A 311 -38.45 20.65 -28.60
C SER A 311 -37.13 21.44 -28.49
N ASN A 312 -36.87 22.26 -29.52
CA ASN A 312 -35.68 23.08 -29.71
C ASN A 312 -35.48 24.20 -28.67
N LYS A 313 -34.22 24.54 -28.34
CA LYS A 313 -33.57 25.81 -28.78
C LYS A 313 -32.18 26.08 -28.13
N ARG A 314 -31.23 26.50 -28.98
CA ARG A 314 -30.28 27.66 -28.86
C ARG A 314 -29.37 27.79 -27.61
N GLN A 315 -28.18 28.40 -27.66
CA GLN A 315 -27.17 28.74 -28.69
C GLN A 315 -26.06 29.57 -27.98
N LYS A 316 -24.92 29.84 -28.66
CA LYS A 316 -24.02 31.00 -28.42
C LYS A 316 -23.08 30.88 -27.19
N GLY A 317 -21.77 31.15 -27.28
CA GLY A 317 -20.90 31.42 -28.43
C GLY A 317 -19.46 30.97 -28.09
N ARG A 318 -18.62 30.51 -29.03
CA ARG A 318 -18.03 31.23 -30.18
C ARG A 318 -17.06 32.35 -29.77
N LYS A 319 -15.75 32.09 -29.87
CA LYS A 319 -14.79 33.05 -30.45
C LYS A 319 -13.49 32.37 -30.88
N ASP A 320 -13.27 32.35 -32.19
CA ASP A 320 -12.09 31.79 -32.86
C ASP A 320 -11.13 32.91 -33.31
N LYS A 321 -9.89 32.53 -33.66
CA LYS A 321 -9.05 33.18 -34.67
C LYS A 321 -8.43 32.05 -35.51
N ALA A 322 -8.77 31.91 -36.80
CA ALA A 322 -8.23 32.67 -37.94
C ALA A 322 -6.72 32.41 -38.12
N ALA A 323 -6.19 31.61 -39.05
CA ALA A 323 -6.62 31.04 -40.35
C ALA A 323 -6.24 31.83 -41.63
N SER A 324 -5.81 31.08 -42.65
CA SER A 324 -5.52 31.44 -44.05
C SER A 324 -5.73 30.16 -44.88
N ASP A 325 -6.71 30.08 -45.78
CA ASP A 325 -6.61 30.34 -47.24
C ASP A 325 -5.74 29.30 -47.98
N LYS A 326 -6.09 28.66 -49.12
CA LYS A 326 -7.26 28.60 -50.04
C LYS A 326 -7.02 27.36 -50.98
N LEU A 327 -7.84 26.88 -51.94
CA LEU A 327 -9.05 27.34 -52.65
C LEU A 327 -10.11 26.19 -52.79
N ASN A 328 -11.34 26.60 -53.08
CA ASN A 328 -12.37 26.08 -54.02
C ASN A 328 -12.01 24.94 -55.02
N SER A 329 -12.93 24.08 -55.47
CA SER A 329 -14.34 23.73 -55.08
C SER A 329 -14.76 22.43 -55.85
N ASP A 330 -16.00 21.96 -56.11
CA ASP A 330 -17.40 22.46 -55.99
C ASP A 330 -18.45 21.31 -56.05
N GLU A 331 -19.72 21.64 -56.32
CA GLU A 331 -20.81 20.79 -56.87
C GLU A 331 -21.27 19.52 -56.10
N LYS A 332 -22.21 19.75 -55.18
CA LYS A 332 -23.57 19.13 -55.13
C LYS A 332 -23.83 17.62 -54.88
N LEU A 333 -24.83 17.42 -54.02
CA LEU A 333 -25.93 16.42 -54.05
C LEU A 333 -25.71 14.94 -53.64
N LYS A 334 -26.04 14.70 -52.36
CA LYS A 334 -27.01 13.69 -51.87
C LYS A 334 -26.95 12.21 -52.32
N GLN A 335 -26.59 11.36 -51.35
CA GLN A 335 -27.33 10.16 -50.90
C GLN A 335 -27.63 9.00 -51.89
N SER A 336 -26.81 7.96 -51.81
CA SER A 336 -27.25 6.59 -51.52
C SER A 336 -26.26 5.99 -50.49
N THR A 337 -26.68 5.68 -49.27
CA THR A 337 -27.41 4.48 -48.80
C THR A 337 -26.51 3.23 -48.71
N ILE A 338 -26.41 2.68 -47.51
CA ILE A 338 -25.48 1.59 -47.15
C ILE A 338 -26.03 0.25 -47.66
N LEU A 339 -25.77 -0.09 -48.92
CA LEU A 339 -26.19 -1.39 -49.50
C LEU A 339 -25.22 -2.05 -50.51
N ASP A 340 -24.05 -1.47 -50.78
CA ASP A 340 -23.07 -2.03 -51.75
C ASP A 340 -21.84 -2.74 -51.14
N ALA A 341 -21.68 -2.73 -49.81
CA ALA A 341 -20.53 -3.35 -49.14
C ALA A 341 -20.70 -4.85 -48.82
N PHE A 342 -21.91 -5.39 -48.88
CA PHE A 342 -22.25 -6.75 -48.39
C PHE A 342 -22.54 -7.79 -49.48
N LYS A 343 -22.09 -7.57 -50.72
CA LYS A 343 -22.21 -8.53 -51.84
C LYS A 343 -20.90 -8.81 -52.59
N ARG A 344 -19.83 -9.11 -51.85
CA ARG A 344 -18.64 -9.83 -52.38
C ARG A 344 -18.24 -11.03 -51.52
N ALA A 345 -19.24 -11.87 -51.20
CA ALA A 345 -19.02 -13.27 -50.85
C ALA A 345 -19.49 -14.12 -52.04
N GLY A 346 -18.54 -14.58 -52.87
CA GLY A 346 -18.83 -15.56 -53.92
C GLY A 346 -19.01 -16.94 -53.30
N VAL A 347 -20.17 -17.55 -53.47
CA VAL A 347 -20.49 -18.87 -52.90
C VAL A 347 -20.26 -19.95 -53.95
N THR A 348 -19.52 -21.00 -53.56
CA THR A 348 -19.77 -22.35 -54.07
C THR A 348 -19.66 -23.34 -52.92
N ILE A 349 -20.63 -24.26 -52.85
CA ILE A 349 -20.72 -25.32 -51.84
C ILE A 349 -20.42 -26.65 -52.55
N THR A 350 -19.57 -27.48 -51.95
CA THR A 350 -19.52 -28.92 -52.21
C THR A 350 -19.32 -29.67 -50.89
N GLN A 351 -19.75 -30.94 -50.87
CA GLN A 351 -20.00 -31.70 -49.64
C GLN A 351 -18.79 -32.47 -49.08
N GLU A 352 -18.86 -32.75 -47.78
CA GLU A 352 -18.49 -34.00 -47.08
C GLU A 352 -17.61 -35.00 -47.85
N THR A 353 -16.47 -35.47 -47.30
CA THR A 353 -16.51 -36.60 -46.34
C THR A 353 -15.12 -36.96 -45.74
N LYS A 354 -15.17 -37.56 -44.53
CA LYS A 354 -14.25 -38.60 -43.95
C LYS A 354 -12.72 -38.33 -43.81
N LYS A 355 -12.28 -38.33 -42.53
CA LYS A 355 -11.13 -39.08 -41.91
C LYS A 355 -9.91 -39.40 -42.82
N ALA A 356 -8.65 -39.13 -42.45
CA ALA A 356 -7.97 -39.69 -41.26
C ALA A 356 -6.50 -39.19 -41.04
N SER A 357 -6.00 -39.36 -39.80
CA SER A 357 -4.61 -39.67 -39.35
C SER A 357 -3.33 -38.95 -39.86
N SER A 358 -2.53 -38.54 -38.86
CA SER A 358 -1.03 -38.62 -38.75
C SER A 358 -0.08 -37.76 -39.61
N ARG A 359 0.62 -36.84 -38.91
CA ARG A 359 2.10 -36.61 -38.79
C ARG A 359 3.05 -37.07 -39.93
N PRO A 360 4.16 -36.33 -40.20
CA PRO A 360 5.09 -35.84 -39.17
C PRO A 360 5.56 -34.36 -39.23
N LEU A 361 6.31 -33.99 -38.18
CA LEU A 361 7.20 -32.81 -38.02
C LEU A 361 8.53 -33.03 -38.80
N PRO A 362 9.47 -32.07 -38.98
CA PRO A 362 9.81 -30.88 -38.13
C PRO A 362 10.03 -29.58 -38.95
N SER A 363 10.55 -28.41 -38.51
CA SER A 363 10.73 -27.70 -37.20
C SER A 363 11.16 -26.24 -37.50
N GLY A 364 11.07 -25.30 -36.55
CA GLY A 364 11.70 -23.97 -36.72
C GLY A 364 11.48 -22.93 -35.61
N MET A 365 12.36 -22.93 -34.60
CA MET A 365 12.73 -21.86 -33.65
C MET A 365 11.65 -21.10 -32.83
N THR A 366 12.01 -20.80 -31.58
CA THR A 366 11.13 -20.25 -30.53
C THR A 366 11.47 -18.79 -30.18
N SER A 367 10.47 -18.01 -29.79
CA SER A 367 10.64 -16.78 -29.02
C SER A 367 10.23 -17.01 -27.56
N LYS A 368 10.96 -16.39 -26.62
CA LYS A 368 10.80 -16.65 -25.18
C LYS A 368 9.74 -15.76 -24.52
N ASP A 369 8.69 -16.42 -24.03
CA ASP A 369 8.21 -16.33 -22.65
C ASP A 369 8.30 -14.96 -21.95
N VAL A 370 7.15 -14.30 -21.87
CA VAL A 370 6.81 -13.51 -20.68
C VAL A 370 6.06 -14.45 -19.75
N GLU A 371 6.56 -14.65 -18.53
CA GLU A 371 5.89 -15.44 -17.50
C GLU A 371 4.65 -14.70 -16.96
N SER A 372 3.57 -14.76 -17.73
CA SER A 372 2.22 -14.71 -17.16
C SER A 372 1.92 -16.09 -16.57
N GLU A 373 1.58 -16.17 -15.29
CA GLU A 373 1.06 -17.40 -14.68
C GLU A 373 -0.10 -17.94 -15.54
N ALA A 374 0.10 -19.11 -16.13
CA ALA A 374 -0.90 -19.73 -16.99
C ALA A 374 -2.09 -20.16 -16.13
N ASN A 375 -3.25 -19.57 -16.38
CA ASN A 375 -4.50 -19.97 -15.73
C ASN A 375 -4.92 -21.37 -16.24
N ASN A 376 -4.36 -22.41 -15.63
CA ASN A 376 -4.96 -23.74 -15.63
C ASN A 376 -6.37 -23.64 -15.01
N PRO A 377 -7.35 -24.43 -15.47
CA PRO A 377 -8.73 -24.34 -15.01
C PRO A 377 -8.94 -24.98 -13.62
N GLY A 378 -8.45 -24.31 -12.58
CA GLY A 378 -8.95 -24.34 -11.20
C GLY A 378 -8.97 -25.69 -10.46
N GLU A 379 -7.85 -26.04 -9.83
CA GLU A 379 -7.88 -26.79 -8.57
C GLU A 379 -8.14 -25.83 -7.38
N LEU A 380 -8.90 -26.27 -6.37
CA LEU A 380 -8.88 -25.69 -5.03
C LEU A 380 -7.63 -26.17 -4.28
N GLY A 381 -6.46 -25.69 -4.73
CA GLY A 381 -5.20 -25.88 -4.01
C GLY A 381 -5.26 -25.37 -2.56
N HIS A 382 -4.37 -25.89 -1.71
CA HIS A 382 -4.36 -25.65 -0.26
C HIS A 382 -4.65 -24.20 0.12
N ILE A 383 -5.69 -24.01 0.94
CA ILE A 383 -6.11 -22.71 1.42
C ILE A 383 -5.34 -22.37 2.70
N ASP A 384 -4.34 -21.51 2.58
CA ASP A 384 -3.85 -20.74 3.73
C ASP A 384 -4.99 -19.82 4.22
N LEU A 385 -5.49 -20.10 5.42
CA LEU A 385 -6.54 -19.31 6.09
C LEU A 385 -6.14 -17.84 6.33
N MET A 386 -4.84 -17.55 6.31
CA MET A 386 -4.26 -16.35 6.90
C MET A 386 -3.60 -15.42 5.86
N ALA A 387 -3.45 -15.90 4.63
CA ALA A 387 -3.07 -15.14 3.45
C ALA A 387 -3.99 -13.91 3.24
N ALA A 388 -3.48 -12.90 2.52
CA ALA A 388 -4.27 -11.72 2.20
C ALA A 388 -5.45 -12.09 1.26
N PRO A 389 -6.71 -11.75 1.59
CA PRO A 389 -7.87 -12.10 0.78
C PRO A 389 -8.06 -11.12 -0.39
N VAL A 390 -7.04 -10.98 -1.24
CA VAL A 390 -6.88 -9.93 -2.26
C VAL A 390 -8.13 -9.71 -3.12
N GLN A 391 -8.81 -10.79 -3.55
CA GLN A 391 -9.97 -10.72 -4.44
C GLN A 391 -11.24 -10.22 -3.71
N LEU A 392 -11.36 -10.53 -2.41
CA LEU A 392 -12.38 -9.97 -1.54
C LEU A 392 -12.03 -8.51 -1.19
N ASP A 393 -10.75 -8.21 -0.93
CA ASP A 393 -10.27 -6.87 -0.60
C ASP A 393 -10.54 -5.85 -1.72
N MET A 394 -10.41 -6.25 -3.01
CA MET A 394 -10.84 -5.41 -4.14
C MET A 394 -12.31 -4.96 -4.06
N GLN A 395 -13.17 -5.72 -3.37
CA GLN A 395 -14.59 -5.40 -3.16
C GLN A 395 -14.93 -5.04 -1.70
N ARG A 396 -13.94 -4.89 -0.80
CA ARG A 396 -14.13 -4.64 0.64
C ARG A 396 -15.05 -3.47 0.95
N PHE A 397 -15.02 -2.45 0.09
CA PHE A 397 -15.84 -1.23 0.19
C PHE A 397 -17.35 -1.48 0.10
N LYS A 398 -17.80 -2.65 -0.38
CA LYS A 398 -19.22 -3.03 -0.45
C LYS A 398 -19.74 -3.67 0.85
N PHE A 399 -18.83 -4.21 1.67
CA PHE A 399 -19.14 -4.88 2.93
C PHE A 399 -19.45 -3.87 4.05
N ARG A 400 -20.17 -4.32 5.08
CA ARG A 400 -20.33 -3.60 6.34
C ARG A 400 -19.00 -3.57 7.09
N THR A 401 -18.57 -2.43 7.62
CA THR A 401 -17.31 -2.32 8.39
C THR A 401 -17.50 -2.79 9.82
N LEU A 402 -16.47 -3.39 10.44
CA LEU A 402 -16.47 -3.59 11.88
C LEU A 402 -16.34 -2.24 12.62
N HIS A 403 -16.96 -2.13 13.79
CA HIS A 403 -16.93 -0.96 14.65
C HIS A 403 -15.74 -1.02 15.63
N VAL A 404 -15.32 0.13 16.15
CA VAL A 404 -14.13 0.24 17.03
C VAL A 404 -14.29 -0.63 18.28
N ASN A 405 -15.52 -0.76 18.80
CA ASN A 405 -15.86 -1.57 19.96
C ASN A 405 -15.48 -3.05 19.80
N CYS A 406 -15.48 -3.59 18.57
CA CYS A 406 -15.09 -4.98 18.29
C CYS A 406 -13.61 -5.25 18.62
N LEU A 407 -12.77 -4.21 18.64
CA LEU A 407 -11.37 -4.33 19.05
C LEU A 407 -11.19 -4.60 20.55
N SER A 408 -12.24 -4.43 21.38
CA SER A 408 -12.21 -4.86 22.79
C SER A 408 -11.92 -6.35 22.96
N LEU A 409 -12.24 -7.17 21.96
CA LEU A 409 -11.93 -8.61 21.92
C LEU A 409 -10.41 -8.89 21.93
N LEU A 410 -9.55 -7.94 21.52
CA LEU A 410 -8.08 -8.06 21.69
C LEU A 410 -7.63 -8.07 23.16
N LYS A 411 -8.50 -7.68 24.11
CA LYS A 411 -8.23 -7.83 25.55
C LYS A 411 -8.59 -9.22 26.07
N TYR A 412 -9.43 -9.95 25.36
CA TYR A 412 -10.01 -11.18 25.84
C TYR A 412 -9.12 -12.37 25.46
N SER A 413 -8.50 -12.96 26.48
CA SER A 413 -8.01 -14.34 26.44
C SER A 413 -8.78 -15.12 27.49
N GLU A 414 -9.21 -16.34 27.17
CA GLU A 414 -10.00 -17.16 28.07
C GLU A 414 -9.27 -17.39 29.41
N PHE A 415 -10.02 -17.40 30.52
CA PHE A 415 -9.45 -17.65 31.85
C PHE A 415 -9.30 -19.16 32.09
N GLN A 416 -8.09 -19.69 31.90
CA GLN A 416 -7.67 -20.95 32.53
C GLN A 416 -6.15 -21.03 32.68
N ASP A 417 -5.73 -21.45 33.88
CA ASP A 417 -4.38 -21.80 34.37
C ASP A 417 -3.17 -20.95 33.97
N SER A 418 -2.49 -20.43 35.00
CA SER A 418 -1.33 -19.52 34.94
C SER A 418 -0.02 -20.13 34.41
N THR A 419 -0.09 -21.22 33.65
CA THR A 419 1.07 -22.01 33.20
C THR A 419 1.53 -21.62 31.79
N TYR A 420 0.63 -21.12 30.93
CA TYR A 420 0.96 -20.66 29.58
C TYR A 420 0.19 -19.36 29.23
N PRO A 421 0.86 -18.20 29.08
CA PRO A 421 0.20 -16.89 29.02
C PRO A 421 -0.41 -16.51 27.66
N TYR A 422 -0.29 -17.36 26.63
CA TYR A 422 -0.64 -17.04 25.24
C TYR A 422 -1.31 -18.24 24.54
N HIS A 423 -2.62 -18.15 24.27
CA HIS A 423 -3.38 -19.21 23.61
C HIS A 423 -3.15 -19.19 22.09
N GLU A 424 -2.37 -20.16 21.60
CA GLU A 424 -2.03 -20.31 20.17
C GLU A 424 -3.26 -20.37 19.25
N SER A 425 -4.38 -20.93 19.74
CA SER A 425 -5.60 -21.14 18.97
C SER A 425 -6.29 -19.84 18.55
N GLU A 426 -6.19 -18.78 19.37
CA GLU A 426 -6.87 -17.50 19.15
C GLU A 426 -6.07 -16.52 18.28
N LEU A 427 -4.81 -16.83 17.94
CA LEU A 427 -3.95 -15.99 17.08
C LEU A 427 -4.59 -15.58 15.75
N PRO A 428 -5.34 -16.44 15.02
CA PRO A 428 -6.06 -16.02 13.82
C PRO A 428 -7.09 -14.91 14.07
N LEU A 429 -7.75 -14.93 15.23
CA LEU A 429 -8.75 -13.93 15.60
C LEU A 429 -8.06 -12.61 15.96
N TYR A 430 -6.96 -12.69 16.71
CA TYR A 430 -6.11 -11.56 17.03
C TYR A 430 -5.50 -10.92 15.77
N LEU A 431 -4.99 -11.72 14.81
CA LEU A 431 -4.46 -11.20 13.54
C LEU A 431 -5.54 -10.45 12.75
N TYR A 432 -6.76 -10.99 12.70
CA TYR A 432 -7.87 -10.36 11.99
C TYR A 432 -8.24 -8.99 12.59
N LEU A 433 -8.35 -8.91 13.92
CA LEU A 433 -8.62 -7.66 14.63
C LEU A 433 -7.46 -6.66 14.56
N LEU A 434 -6.21 -7.14 14.58
CA LEU A 434 -5.02 -6.31 14.37
C LEU A 434 -4.99 -5.73 12.95
N ARG A 435 -5.33 -6.51 11.91
CA ARG A 435 -5.51 -6.01 10.54
C ARG A 435 -6.61 -4.94 10.47
N ASP A 436 -7.75 -5.13 11.12
CA ASP A 436 -8.84 -4.13 11.17
C ASP A 436 -8.42 -2.84 11.89
N LEU A 437 -7.69 -2.94 13.02
CA LEU A 437 -7.07 -1.80 13.71
C LEU A 437 -6.03 -1.08 12.83
N ASN A 438 -5.13 -1.83 12.19
CA ASN A 438 -4.06 -1.29 11.34
C ASN A 438 -4.64 -0.48 10.17
N ASN A 439 -5.73 -0.97 9.56
CA ASN A 439 -6.49 -0.27 8.52
C ASN A 439 -7.23 0.98 9.05
N LYS A 440 -7.81 0.93 10.26
CA LYS A 440 -8.43 2.12 10.89
C LYS A 440 -7.42 3.22 11.16
N LEU A 441 -6.18 2.87 11.54
CA LEU A 441 -5.12 3.84 11.79
C LEU A 441 -4.62 4.57 10.53
N ASP A 442 -4.68 3.94 9.34
CA ASP A 442 -4.38 4.63 8.06
C ASP A 442 -5.34 5.78 7.76
N HIS A 443 -6.58 5.71 8.25
CA HIS A 443 -7.56 6.78 8.10
C HIS A 443 -7.27 7.99 9.02
N VAL A 444 -6.51 7.79 10.10
CA VAL A 444 -6.07 8.85 11.02
C VAL A 444 -4.80 9.52 10.51
N ASN A 445 -3.84 8.72 10.02
CA ASN A 445 -2.55 9.20 9.54
C ASN A 445 -2.36 8.90 8.03
N PRO A 446 -2.98 9.68 7.13
CA PRO A 446 -2.77 9.53 5.69
C PRO A 446 -1.38 10.02 5.21
N SER A 447 -0.48 10.43 6.12
CA SER A 447 0.78 11.12 5.83
C SER A 447 2.04 10.25 5.94
N SER A 448 2.08 9.15 5.18
CA SER A 448 3.26 8.82 4.36
C SER A 448 2.89 7.73 3.35
N LYS A 449 3.66 7.58 2.26
CA LYS A 449 3.43 6.49 1.29
C LYS A 449 3.71 5.14 1.97
N PRO A 450 2.73 4.24 2.14
CA PRO A 450 3.02 2.88 2.57
C PRO A 450 3.65 2.15 1.39
N PHE A 451 4.98 2.07 1.38
CA PHE A 451 5.74 1.57 0.22
C PHE A 451 5.63 0.05 -0.01
N PHE A 452 4.85 -0.67 0.79
CA PHE A 452 4.49 -2.08 0.58
C PHE A 452 3.00 -2.31 0.86
N ASN A 453 2.16 -2.28 -0.19
CA ASN A 453 1.17 -3.31 -0.52
C ASN A 453 0.36 -2.93 -1.77
N ASN A 454 0.31 -3.84 -2.76
CA ASN A 454 -0.49 -3.68 -3.98
C ASN A 454 -1.99 -4.02 -3.77
N SER A 455 -2.58 -3.48 -2.71
CA SER A 455 -3.98 -3.71 -2.32
C SER A 455 -4.62 -2.52 -1.60
N GLN A 456 -4.28 -1.29 -1.99
CA GLN A 456 -4.99 -0.08 -1.52
C GLN A 456 -6.44 -0.01 -2.09
N ALA A 457 -7.31 -0.87 -1.57
CA ALA A 457 -8.75 -0.70 -1.67
C ALA A 457 -9.11 0.64 -0.98
N LYS A 458 -9.77 1.54 -1.72
CA LYS A 458 -10.13 2.88 -1.24
C LYS A 458 -11.33 2.79 -0.29
N SER A 459 -11.10 2.32 0.94
CA SER A 459 -12.13 2.24 1.98
C SER A 459 -12.75 3.61 2.25
N THR A 460 -14.07 3.65 2.26
CA THR A 460 -14.86 4.88 2.16
C THR A 460 -15.06 5.56 3.52
N ARG A 461 -14.87 6.89 3.53
CA ARG A 461 -14.94 7.81 4.68
C ARG A 461 -16.32 7.89 5.39
N ALA A 462 -17.26 6.99 5.08
CA ALA A 462 -18.69 7.16 5.33
C ALA A 462 -19.14 6.91 6.78
N HIS A 463 -18.36 6.21 7.61
CA HIS A 463 -18.75 5.89 9.00
C HIS A 463 -17.72 6.27 10.07
N CYS A 464 -16.57 6.84 9.69
CA CYS A 464 -15.68 7.51 10.63
C CYS A 464 -16.09 8.99 10.77
N GLN A 465 -17.29 9.21 11.31
CA GLN A 465 -17.84 10.54 11.62
C GLN A 465 -17.58 10.96 13.09
N LYS A 466 -16.90 10.10 13.84
CA LYS A 466 -16.34 10.33 15.18
C LYS A 466 -14.92 10.93 15.04
N SER A 467 -14.50 11.80 15.96
CA SER A 467 -13.19 12.51 15.86
C SER A 467 -12.01 11.57 16.07
N THR A 468 -10.79 12.02 15.75
CA THR A 468 -9.56 11.27 16.08
C THR A 468 -9.51 10.92 17.58
N GLU A 469 -10.01 11.80 18.43
CA GLU A 469 -9.99 11.67 19.89
C GLU A 469 -10.93 10.55 20.38
N ASP A 470 -12.12 10.38 19.78
CA ASP A 470 -13.04 9.26 20.06
C ASP A 470 -12.44 7.91 19.62
N LEU A 471 -11.61 7.90 18.57
CA LEU A 471 -10.88 6.72 18.14
C LEU A 471 -9.67 6.44 19.05
N LEU A 472 -8.89 7.46 19.41
CA LEU A 472 -7.74 7.34 20.31
C LEU A 472 -8.15 6.86 21.71
N SER A 473 -9.19 7.45 22.31
CA SER A 473 -9.72 7.05 23.63
C SER A 473 -10.23 5.61 23.69
N LYS A 474 -10.66 5.04 22.55
CA LYS A 474 -11.07 3.62 22.45
C LYS A 474 -9.91 2.68 22.13
N ILE A 475 -8.83 3.18 21.52
CA ILE A 475 -7.62 2.40 21.26
C ILE A 475 -6.65 2.42 22.46
N GLN A 476 -6.61 3.49 23.25
CA GLN A 476 -5.73 3.63 24.43
C GLN A 476 -5.80 2.42 25.37
N PRO A 477 -6.98 1.91 25.77
CA PRO A 477 -7.07 0.70 26.59
C PRO A 477 -6.47 -0.58 25.95
N LEU A 478 -6.20 -0.60 24.64
CA LEU A 478 -5.65 -1.75 23.91
C LEU A 478 -4.12 -1.77 23.86
N PHE A 479 -3.41 -0.75 24.35
CA PHE A 479 -1.94 -0.70 24.29
C PHE A 479 -1.29 -1.92 24.95
N SER A 480 -1.83 -2.39 26.09
CA SER A 480 -1.35 -3.60 26.77
C SER A 480 -1.64 -4.90 26.01
N SER A 481 -2.73 -4.96 25.25
CA SER A 481 -2.98 -6.05 24.30
C SER A 481 -1.95 -6.07 23.18
N LEU A 482 -1.60 -4.91 22.59
CA LEU A 482 -0.55 -4.83 21.57
C LEU A 482 0.77 -5.38 22.10
N ARG A 483 1.15 -5.03 23.34
CA ARG A 483 2.35 -5.58 23.99
C ARG A 483 2.26 -7.10 24.18
N LYS A 484 1.16 -7.62 24.75
CA LYS A 484 0.93 -9.07 24.94
C LYS A 484 1.05 -9.85 23.63
N HIS A 485 0.43 -9.36 22.55
CA HIS A 485 0.48 -10.03 21.25
C HIS A 485 1.87 -9.97 20.60
N LEU A 486 2.64 -8.90 20.83
CA LEU A 486 4.03 -8.82 20.38
C LEU A 486 4.91 -9.84 21.11
N ASP A 487 4.94 -9.83 22.44
CA ASP A 487 5.76 -10.76 23.23
C ASP A 487 5.38 -12.23 22.93
N GLY A 488 4.08 -12.53 22.85
CA GLY A 488 3.57 -13.86 22.49
C GLY A 488 4.01 -14.32 21.10
N SER A 489 3.94 -13.43 20.09
CA SER A 489 4.43 -13.73 18.74
C SER A 489 5.94 -13.99 18.71
N VAL A 490 6.73 -13.24 19.49
CA VAL A 490 8.19 -13.42 19.60
C VAL A 490 8.53 -14.74 20.29
N SER A 491 7.76 -15.17 21.30
CA SER A 491 7.96 -16.49 21.92
C SER A 491 7.69 -17.61 20.92
N MET A 492 6.53 -17.59 20.25
CA MET A 492 6.15 -18.64 19.30
C MET A 492 7.08 -18.76 18.08
N MET A 493 7.78 -17.70 17.68
CA MET A 493 8.79 -17.77 16.62
C MET A 493 10.17 -18.27 17.11
N LYS A 494 10.44 -18.26 18.42
CA LYS A 494 11.63 -18.88 19.02
C LYS A 494 11.45 -20.39 19.21
N ASP A 495 10.26 -20.81 19.59
CA ASP A 495 9.89 -22.22 19.76
C ASP A 495 9.72 -22.90 18.39
N ARG A 496 10.84 -23.20 17.71
CA ARG A 496 10.94 -23.79 16.36
C ARG A 496 10.31 -25.19 16.20
N SER A 497 9.52 -25.65 17.16
CA SER A 497 8.72 -26.87 17.06
C SER A 497 7.40 -26.60 16.35
N ASP A 498 7.39 -26.64 15.00
CA ASP A 498 6.16 -26.70 14.20
C ASP A 498 5.31 -27.97 14.49
N SER A 499 5.83 -28.90 15.29
CA SER A 499 5.11 -30.07 15.81
C SER A 499 4.09 -29.70 16.90
N SER A 500 2.82 -29.52 16.53
CA SER A 500 1.69 -29.77 17.43
C SER A 500 0.50 -30.34 16.66
N PRO A 501 -0.44 -31.05 17.33
CA PRO A 501 -1.70 -31.46 16.72
C PRO A 501 -2.62 -30.26 16.41
N ASP A 502 -3.70 -30.54 15.68
CA ASP A 502 -4.64 -29.59 15.09
C ASP A 502 -5.53 -28.85 16.10
N ASN A 503 -4.98 -27.90 16.85
CA ASN A 503 -5.79 -27.04 17.73
C ASN A 503 -6.80 -26.20 16.93
N TRP A 504 -6.52 -25.82 15.67
CA TRP A 504 -7.48 -25.01 14.90
C TRP A 504 -8.77 -25.75 14.55
N SER A 505 -8.72 -27.04 14.18
CA SER A 505 -9.91 -27.79 13.78
C SER A 505 -10.88 -27.93 14.97
N SER A 506 -10.40 -28.38 16.13
CA SER A 506 -11.23 -28.53 17.33
C SER A 506 -11.89 -27.20 17.77
N HIS A 507 -11.16 -26.08 17.72
CA HIS A 507 -11.74 -24.76 18.01
C HIS A 507 -12.70 -24.27 16.90
N SER A 508 -12.47 -24.64 15.63
CA SER A 508 -13.37 -24.38 14.48
C SER A 508 -14.69 -25.13 14.64
N ASP A 509 -14.63 -26.43 14.94
CA ASP A 509 -15.78 -27.28 15.21
C ASP A 509 -16.55 -26.77 16.45
N SER A 510 -15.84 -26.30 17.48
CA SER A 510 -16.46 -25.67 18.67
C SER A 510 -17.27 -24.39 18.35
N ALA A 511 -17.01 -23.76 17.21
CA ALA A 511 -17.74 -22.60 16.69
C ALA A 511 -18.85 -22.99 15.70
N GLY A 512 -19.13 -24.29 15.52
CA GLY A 512 -20.12 -24.79 14.57
C GLY A 512 -19.74 -24.55 13.10
N ASN A 513 -18.46 -24.31 12.81
CA ASN A 513 -17.99 -24.30 11.43
C ASN A 513 -18.13 -25.72 10.83
N PRO A 514 -18.42 -25.84 9.54
CA PRO A 514 -18.23 -27.11 8.85
C PRO A 514 -16.75 -27.51 8.80
N HIS A 515 -16.48 -28.82 8.81
CA HIS A 515 -15.15 -29.37 8.57
C HIS A 515 -14.78 -29.25 7.08
N ILE A 516 -13.70 -28.53 6.77
CA ILE A 516 -13.25 -28.28 5.39
C ILE A 516 -11.79 -28.73 5.22
N PRO A 517 -11.52 -29.82 4.49
CA PRO A 517 -10.25 -30.56 4.57
C PRO A 517 -9.05 -29.87 3.91
N TYR A 518 -9.27 -28.85 3.09
CA TYR A 518 -8.23 -28.15 2.34
C TYR A 518 -7.77 -26.82 2.99
N VAL A 519 -8.23 -26.50 4.21
CA VAL A 519 -7.81 -25.32 4.98
C VAL A 519 -6.64 -25.67 5.89
N MET A 520 -5.50 -25.00 5.70
CA MET A 520 -4.30 -25.14 6.55
C MET A 520 -3.93 -23.85 7.27
N VAL A 521 -3.23 -24.00 8.41
CA VAL A 521 -2.96 -22.93 9.38
C VAL A 521 -1.52 -23.05 9.89
N SER A 522 -0.58 -22.30 9.29
CA SER A 522 0.83 -22.30 9.73
C SER A 522 1.04 -21.38 10.94
N LYS A 523 1.51 -21.95 12.06
CA LYS A 523 1.84 -21.20 13.29
C LYS A 523 2.86 -20.09 13.02
N SER A 524 3.99 -20.44 12.41
CA SER A 524 5.08 -19.51 12.09
C SER A 524 4.61 -18.35 11.18
N SER A 525 3.79 -18.65 10.17
CA SER A 525 3.18 -17.63 9.29
C SER A 525 2.27 -16.65 10.04
N ILE A 526 1.44 -17.15 10.97
CA ILE A 526 0.58 -16.29 11.79
C ILE A 526 1.38 -15.48 12.79
N ALA A 527 2.33 -16.08 13.51
CA ALA A 527 3.15 -15.35 14.48
C ALA A 527 3.95 -14.23 13.78
N THR A 528 4.55 -14.53 12.63
CA THR A 528 5.17 -13.55 11.71
C THR A 528 4.21 -12.42 11.31
N SER A 529 2.95 -12.76 11.01
CA SER A 529 1.93 -11.78 10.61
C SER A 529 1.48 -10.92 11.78
N VAL A 530 1.21 -11.50 12.96
CA VAL A 530 0.81 -10.80 14.19
C VAL A 530 1.90 -9.81 14.60
N PHE A 531 3.15 -10.26 14.60
CA PHE A 531 4.33 -9.42 14.84
C PHE A 531 4.35 -8.19 13.92
N LYS A 532 4.21 -8.39 12.61
CA LYS A 532 4.20 -7.30 11.60
C LYS A 532 3.02 -6.35 11.76
N GLU A 533 1.81 -6.84 12.04
CA GLU A 533 0.63 -5.99 12.24
C GLU A 533 0.73 -5.18 13.54
N VAL A 534 1.27 -5.73 14.64
CA VAL A 534 1.51 -4.96 15.88
C VAL A 534 2.56 -3.87 15.66
N LEU A 535 3.69 -4.18 15.02
CA LEU A 535 4.67 -3.17 14.63
C LEU A 535 4.06 -2.13 13.67
N GLY A 536 3.16 -2.53 12.79
CA GLY A 536 2.36 -1.63 11.95
C GLY A 536 1.51 -0.65 12.78
N CYS A 537 0.72 -1.18 13.71
CA CYS A 537 -0.12 -0.39 14.60
C CYS A 537 0.69 0.59 15.46
N TYR A 538 1.78 0.14 16.08
CA TYR A 538 2.65 0.98 16.91
C TYR A 538 3.31 2.11 16.11
N ARG A 539 3.84 1.80 14.91
CA ARG A 539 4.40 2.81 13.98
C ARG A 539 3.37 3.86 13.56
N LYS A 540 2.12 3.45 13.30
CA LYS A 540 1.04 4.38 12.93
C LYS A 540 0.57 5.24 14.10
N LEU A 541 0.45 4.67 15.31
CA LEU A 541 0.12 5.40 16.53
C LEU A 541 1.14 6.50 16.85
N LEU A 542 2.44 6.17 16.86
CA LEU A 542 3.50 7.18 17.07
C LEU A 542 3.57 8.24 15.96
N GLY A 543 3.12 7.89 14.75
CA GLY A 543 3.00 8.82 13.63
C GLY A 543 1.74 9.69 13.66
N THR A 544 0.74 9.38 14.49
CA THR A 544 -0.53 10.13 14.56
C THR A 544 -0.28 11.52 15.16
N PRO A 545 -0.49 12.62 14.40
CA PRO A 545 -0.19 13.96 14.90
C PRO A 545 -0.99 14.31 16.16
N ASP A 546 -2.22 13.80 16.29
CA ASP A 546 -3.11 14.10 17.41
C ASP A 546 -2.67 13.46 18.73
N LEU A 547 -1.98 12.32 18.69
CA LEU A 547 -1.39 11.69 19.89
C LEU A 547 -0.22 12.51 20.43
N LEU A 548 0.48 13.24 19.55
CA LEU A 548 1.61 14.13 19.89
C LEU A 548 1.15 15.55 20.30
N ASN A 549 -0.15 15.80 20.42
CA ASN A 549 -0.67 17.07 20.95
C ASN A 549 -0.63 17.09 22.49
N GLN A 550 -0.42 18.26 23.09
CA GLN A 550 -0.31 18.41 24.55
C GLN A 550 -1.51 17.85 25.33
N ALA A 551 -2.71 17.89 24.77
CA ALA A 551 -3.93 17.32 25.36
C ALA A 551 -3.87 15.78 25.53
N ASN A 552 -3.19 15.08 24.62
CA ASN A 552 -3.11 13.61 24.59
C ASN A 552 -1.79 13.06 25.16
N MET A 553 -1.02 13.91 25.83
CA MET A 553 0.29 13.56 26.43
C MET A 553 0.20 12.43 27.46
N SER A 554 -0.95 12.26 28.13
CA SER A 554 -1.22 11.11 29.01
C SER A 554 -1.26 9.79 28.24
N ALA A 555 -2.00 9.73 27.12
CA ALA A 555 -2.10 8.56 26.27
C ALA A 555 -0.75 8.24 25.58
N LEU A 556 0.03 9.26 25.18
CA LEU A 556 1.39 9.05 24.68
C LEU A 556 2.30 8.42 25.76
N LYS A 557 2.24 8.93 27.00
CA LYS A 557 2.98 8.33 28.11
C LYS A 557 2.54 6.90 28.41
N GLU A 558 1.24 6.61 28.39
CA GLU A 558 0.71 5.25 28.61
C GLU A 558 1.20 4.26 27.51
N LEU A 559 1.21 4.70 26.24
CA LEU A 559 1.75 3.91 25.13
C LEU A 559 3.23 3.57 25.36
N LEU A 560 4.06 4.58 25.64
CA LEU A 560 5.50 4.37 25.86
C LEU A 560 5.78 3.56 27.14
N GLN A 561 5.03 3.81 28.22
CA GLN A 561 5.10 3.07 29.49
C GLN A 561 4.77 1.58 29.33
N THR A 562 3.88 1.25 28.38
CA THR A 562 3.49 -0.13 28.06
C THR A 562 4.59 -0.89 27.29
N PHE A 563 5.46 -0.17 26.59
CA PHE A 563 6.56 -0.73 25.79
C PHE A 563 7.93 -0.58 26.46
N GLN A 564 8.01 -0.39 27.79
CA GLN A 564 9.27 -0.43 28.53
C GLN A 564 9.90 -1.86 28.56
N PRO A 565 11.23 -1.99 28.78
CA PRO A 565 11.84 -3.29 29.05
C PRO A 565 11.39 -3.86 30.39
N THR A 566 11.56 -5.17 30.58
CA THR A 566 11.32 -5.88 31.85
C THR A 566 12.50 -5.80 32.82
N GLU A 567 13.68 -5.51 32.31
CA GLU A 567 14.93 -5.36 33.06
C GLU A 567 15.27 -3.86 33.20
N ASN A 568 16.07 -3.49 34.20
CA ASN A 568 16.46 -2.09 34.38
C ASN A 568 17.50 -1.67 33.32
N PHE A 569 17.39 -0.44 32.85
CA PHE A 569 18.26 0.17 31.84
C PHE A 569 18.81 1.55 32.26
N ASP A 570 18.68 1.94 33.54
CA ASP A 570 19.22 3.19 34.08
C ASP A 570 20.71 3.43 33.74
N ASP A 571 21.53 2.37 33.73
CA ASP A 571 22.96 2.45 33.42
C ASP A 571 23.23 2.92 31.97
N ASP A 572 22.38 2.53 31.01
CA ASP A 572 22.43 3.01 29.61
C ASP A 572 22.07 4.50 29.49
N LEU A 573 21.44 5.10 30.51
CA LEU A 573 21.08 6.52 30.57
C LEU A 573 22.14 7.39 31.27
N SER A 574 23.28 6.82 31.66
CA SER A 574 24.36 7.52 32.38
C SER A 574 25.01 8.69 31.61
N GLU A 575 24.76 8.81 30.30
CA GLU A 575 25.17 9.97 29.48
C GLU A 575 24.34 11.24 29.79
N PHE A 576 23.11 11.12 30.31
CA PHE A 576 22.21 12.27 30.57
C PHE A 576 22.52 13.01 31.88
N ARG A 577 22.48 14.36 31.84
CA ARG A 577 22.75 15.23 33.00
C ARG A 577 21.79 16.42 33.05
N PRO A 578 20.84 16.49 34.00
CA PRO A 578 20.60 15.53 35.10
C PRO A 578 20.05 14.17 34.60
N PRO A 579 20.14 13.12 35.43
CA PRO A 579 19.53 11.82 35.12
C PRO A 579 18.03 11.93 34.81
N LEU A 580 17.57 11.12 33.85
CA LEU A 580 16.17 11.11 33.45
C LEU A 580 15.30 10.40 34.50
N VAL A 581 14.23 11.05 34.94
CA VAL A 581 13.26 10.46 35.89
C VAL A 581 12.29 9.53 35.14
N PRO A 582 11.90 8.35 35.67
CA PRO A 582 11.02 7.40 34.98
C PRO A 582 9.67 7.94 34.48
N SER A 583 9.17 9.05 35.03
CA SER A 583 7.95 9.72 34.59
C SER A 583 8.16 10.77 33.47
N ASN A 584 9.40 10.98 33.02
CA ASN A 584 9.77 11.88 31.92
C ASN A 584 9.46 11.22 30.56
N VAL A 585 9.02 11.99 29.56
CA VAL A 585 8.77 11.46 28.20
C VAL A 585 10.07 10.96 27.57
N ASP A 586 11.20 11.63 27.85
CA ASP A 586 12.52 11.18 27.37
C ASP A 586 12.90 9.79 27.89
N TYR A 587 12.71 9.52 29.19
CA TYR A 587 12.97 8.21 29.79
C TYR A 587 12.11 7.14 29.10
N LEU A 588 10.82 7.42 28.97
CA LEU A 588 9.86 6.49 28.38
C LEU A 588 10.16 6.21 26.89
N TYR A 589 10.63 7.21 26.13
CA TYR A 589 11.13 7.00 24.76
C TYR A 589 12.40 6.14 24.72
N CYS A 590 13.38 6.39 25.59
CA CYS A 590 14.60 5.58 25.68
C CYS A 590 14.29 4.11 26.05
N GLY A 591 13.41 3.89 27.02
CA GLY A 591 12.97 2.54 27.41
C GLY A 591 12.22 1.82 26.28
N ALA A 592 11.30 2.51 25.60
CA ALA A 592 10.63 1.95 24.43
C ALA A 592 11.63 1.58 23.32
N PHE A 593 12.65 2.42 23.10
CA PHE A 593 13.73 2.11 22.15
C PHE A 593 14.54 0.87 22.57
N LYS A 594 14.94 0.77 23.85
CA LYS A 594 15.69 -0.36 24.42
C LYS A 594 14.93 -1.69 24.38
N MET A 595 13.62 -1.64 24.60
CA MET A 595 12.73 -2.80 24.45
C MET A 595 12.74 -3.32 23.00
N PHE A 596 12.64 -2.44 22.00
CA PHE A 596 12.73 -2.85 20.61
C PHE A 596 14.14 -3.29 20.19
N GLU A 597 15.20 -2.72 20.75
CA GLU A 597 16.59 -3.18 20.55
C GLU A 597 16.75 -4.66 21.01
N ALA A 598 16.25 -5.00 22.20
CA ALA A 598 16.25 -6.37 22.71
C ALA A 598 15.39 -7.35 21.87
N ILE A 599 14.26 -6.89 21.32
CA ILE A 599 13.47 -7.70 20.37
C ILE A 599 14.21 -7.88 19.04
N MET A 600 14.83 -6.82 18.50
CA MET A 600 15.61 -6.90 17.25
C MET A 600 16.73 -7.94 17.37
N ASP A 601 17.48 -7.90 18.47
CA ASP A 601 18.53 -8.87 18.79
C ASP A 601 18.00 -10.30 18.85
N ALA A 602 16.92 -10.53 19.60
CA ALA A 602 16.33 -11.85 19.75
C ALA A 602 15.75 -12.42 18.44
N VAL A 603 15.30 -11.55 17.54
CA VAL A 603 14.69 -11.90 16.24
C VAL A 603 15.74 -12.06 15.13
N CYS A 604 16.86 -11.33 15.21
CA CYS A 604 17.97 -11.44 14.25
C CYS A 604 18.57 -12.86 14.20
N LEU A 605 18.45 -13.63 15.28
CA LEU A 605 18.88 -15.04 15.38
C LEU A 605 18.09 -16.01 14.46
N PHE A 606 16.96 -15.57 13.90
CA PHE A 606 16.15 -16.44 13.03
C PHE A 606 15.55 -15.76 11.79
N SER A 607 15.25 -14.46 11.79
CA SER A 607 14.83 -13.78 10.55
C SER A 607 15.24 -12.30 10.48
N HIS A 608 16.14 -12.01 9.54
CA HIS A 608 16.59 -10.65 9.20
C HIS A 608 15.45 -9.74 8.73
N ILE A 609 14.44 -10.30 8.04
CA ILE A 609 13.29 -9.53 7.56
C ILE A 609 12.54 -8.94 8.75
N LEU A 610 12.27 -9.76 9.77
CA LEU A 610 11.59 -9.34 10.99
C LEU A 610 12.42 -8.37 11.82
N ALA A 611 13.73 -8.61 11.98
CA ALA A 611 14.63 -7.68 12.67
C ALA A 611 14.67 -6.29 11.99
N SER A 612 14.64 -6.24 10.65
CA SER A 612 14.58 -4.97 9.93
C SER A 612 13.24 -4.22 10.09
N ASP A 613 12.12 -4.93 10.29
CA ASP A 613 10.82 -4.34 10.60
C ASP A 613 10.84 -3.69 12.01
N VAL A 614 11.60 -4.26 12.94
CA VAL A 614 11.88 -3.66 14.26
C VAL A 614 12.77 -2.42 14.13
N LEU A 615 13.85 -2.47 13.35
CA LEU A 615 14.71 -1.29 13.10
C LEU A 615 13.92 -0.12 12.50
N ILE A 616 13.00 -0.40 11.56
CA ILE A 616 12.08 0.62 11.01
C ILE A 616 11.13 1.16 12.10
N THR A 617 10.75 0.34 13.08
CA THR A 617 9.93 0.77 14.23
C THR A 617 10.72 1.66 15.20
N MET A 618 12.00 1.36 15.43
CA MET A 618 12.93 2.20 16.20
C MET A 618 13.18 3.55 15.49
N GLN A 619 13.26 3.57 14.17
CA GLN A 619 13.30 4.81 13.37
C GLN A 619 11.98 5.62 13.49
N SER A 620 10.82 4.98 13.63
CA SER A 620 9.55 5.67 13.95
C SER A 620 9.54 6.31 15.33
N ILE A 621 10.20 5.73 16.33
CA ILE A 621 10.38 6.36 17.66
C ILE A 621 11.18 7.66 17.53
N LEU A 622 12.32 7.63 16.84
CA LEU A 622 13.13 8.84 16.58
C LEU A 622 12.33 9.91 15.80
N ASN A 623 11.51 9.51 14.83
CA ASN A 623 10.66 10.45 14.10
C ASN A 623 9.58 11.09 15.00
N SER A 624 9.01 10.32 15.94
CA SER A 624 8.02 10.80 16.92
C SER A 624 8.62 11.86 17.87
N ILE A 625 9.84 11.62 18.35
CA ILE A 625 10.64 12.57 19.14
C ILE A 625 10.85 13.89 18.37
N ILE A 626 11.28 13.80 17.10
CA ILE A 626 11.54 14.98 16.26
C ILE A 626 10.26 15.80 16.06
N VAL A 627 9.14 15.17 15.68
CA VAL A 627 7.86 15.87 15.46
C VAL A 627 7.32 16.51 16.74
N LEU A 628 7.49 15.87 17.90
CA LEU A 628 7.10 16.42 19.20
C LEU A 628 7.91 17.67 19.55
N LEU A 629 9.22 17.67 19.26
CA LEU A 629 10.11 18.81 19.47
C LEU A 629 9.85 19.95 18.49
N GLU A 630 9.58 19.66 17.21
CA GLU A 630 9.19 20.67 16.22
C GLU A 630 7.90 21.38 16.63
N LYS A 631 6.84 20.64 17.01
CA LYS A 631 5.59 21.20 17.55
C LYS A 631 5.79 22.08 18.78
N SER A 632 6.72 21.72 19.67
CA SER A 632 6.99 22.51 20.88
C SER A 632 7.53 23.91 20.57
N GLY A 633 8.30 24.05 19.49
CA GLY A 633 9.04 25.26 19.11
C GLY A 633 8.20 26.38 18.50
N GLU A 634 6.99 26.09 18.00
CA GLU A 634 6.09 27.09 17.42
C GLU A 634 5.29 27.89 18.46
N SER A 635 5.29 27.45 19.73
CA SER A 635 4.60 28.16 20.81
C SER A 635 5.46 29.29 21.40
N ASN A 636 4.87 30.49 21.58
CA ASN A 636 5.58 31.69 22.04
C ASN A 636 6.09 31.60 23.50
N GLY A 637 7.25 30.99 23.71
CA GLY A 637 8.23 31.33 24.74
C GLY A 637 7.85 31.18 26.22
N LYS A 638 6.65 30.68 26.58
CA LYS A 638 6.20 30.60 27.99
C LYS A 638 5.57 29.28 28.45
N ASN A 639 5.50 28.25 27.59
CA ASN A 639 4.96 26.93 27.96
C ASN A 639 6.09 25.90 28.20
N MET A 640 6.71 25.91 29.39
CA MET A 640 7.75 24.94 29.78
C MET A 640 7.23 23.51 30.09
N HIS A 641 6.28 23.02 29.31
CA HIS A 641 5.65 21.70 29.51
C HIS A 641 5.62 20.82 28.24
N GLY A 642 6.42 21.15 27.22
CA GLY A 642 6.93 20.14 26.29
C GLY A 642 8.01 19.31 26.98
N GLY A 643 7.62 18.22 27.66
CA GLY A 643 8.50 17.40 28.50
C GLY A 643 9.44 16.47 27.74
N CYS A 644 10.07 16.95 26.66
CA CYS A 644 11.02 16.23 25.82
C CYS A 644 12.24 17.14 25.57
N SER A 645 13.45 16.63 25.79
CA SER A 645 14.70 17.39 25.59
C SER A 645 15.18 17.35 24.14
N LYS A 646 16.15 18.19 23.78
CA LYS A 646 16.88 18.06 22.49
C LYS A 646 18.07 17.08 22.57
N GLU A 647 18.46 16.70 23.78
CA GLU A 647 19.64 15.88 24.08
C GLU A 647 19.39 14.38 23.81
N ILE A 648 18.13 13.95 23.87
CA ILE A 648 17.72 12.59 23.48
C ILE A 648 17.95 12.29 21.98
N ILE A 649 17.91 13.29 21.07
CA ILE A 649 18.08 13.04 19.63
C ILE A 649 19.48 12.48 19.30
N PRO A 650 20.61 13.09 19.73
CA PRO A 650 21.93 12.49 19.55
C PRO A 650 22.06 11.07 20.12
N PHE A 651 21.54 10.83 21.33
CA PHE A 651 21.59 9.51 21.98
C PHE A 651 20.82 8.45 21.18
N VAL A 652 19.55 8.70 20.86
CA VAL A 652 18.72 7.75 20.08
C VAL A 652 19.28 7.54 18.67
N LYS A 653 19.89 8.57 18.05
CA LYS A 653 20.59 8.42 16.77
C LYS A 653 21.79 7.46 16.87
N LYS A 654 22.67 7.68 17.85
CA LYS A 654 23.85 6.84 18.10
C LYS A 654 23.45 5.36 18.24
N GLN A 655 22.46 5.07 19.09
CA GLN A 655 21.95 3.70 19.27
C GLN A 655 21.28 3.14 18.00
N LEU A 656 20.51 3.95 17.26
CA LEU A 656 19.88 3.52 15.99
C LEU A 656 20.91 3.26 14.88
N GLY A 657 22.02 4.00 14.87
CA GLY A 657 23.18 3.76 14.00
C GLY A 657 23.88 2.44 14.32
N LEU A 658 24.12 2.16 15.61
CA LEU A 658 24.70 0.90 16.08
C LEU A 658 23.78 -0.31 15.78
N SER A 659 22.49 -0.19 16.05
CA SER A 659 21.47 -1.19 15.69
C SER A 659 21.43 -1.47 14.18
N ALA A 660 21.50 -0.44 13.34
CA ALA A 660 21.54 -0.61 11.89
C ALA A 660 22.86 -1.23 11.40
N HIS A 661 24.00 -0.85 12.00
CA HIS A 661 25.30 -1.46 11.73
C HIS A 661 25.28 -2.96 12.05
N LYS A 662 24.75 -3.36 13.22
CA LYS A 662 24.63 -4.75 13.67
C LYS A 662 23.89 -5.64 12.67
N LEU A 663 22.81 -5.15 12.05
CA LEU A 663 22.10 -5.89 11.00
C LEU A 663 22.87 -5.94 9.67
N LEU A 664 23.77 -5.00 9.38
CA LEU A 664 24.62 -5.01 8.18
C LEU A 664 25.86 -5.92 8.35
N THR A 665 26.30 -6.15 9.59
CA THR A 665 27.45 -7.00 9.93
C THR A 665 27.10 -8.42 10.38
N SER A 666 25.83 -8.72 10.67
CA SER A 666 25.36 -10.08 10.97
C SER A 666 25.21 -10.96 9.72
N ASP A 667 25.54 -12.25 9.84
CA ASP A 667 25.37 -13.24 8.77
C ASP A 667 23.91 -13.46 8.41
N PHE A 668 23.63 -13.56 7.10
CA PHE A 668 22.31 -13.97 6.60
C PHE A 668 22.13 -15.49 6.76
N PRO A 669 21.09 -15.97 7.47
CA PRO A 669 20.64 -17.34 7.28
C PRO A 669 20.10 -17.52 5.86
N ASN A 670 20.39 -18.66 5.24
CA ASN A 670 19.81 -19.04 3.94
C ASN A 670 18.34 -19.46 4.13
N GLU A 671 17.45 -18.47 4.30
CA GLU A 671 16.01 -18.66 4.12
C GLU A 671 15.71 -18.88 2.63
N ASP A 672 15.58 -20.14 2.24
CA ASP A 672 15.13 -20.57 0.91
C ASP A 672 13.62 -20.29 0.74
N THR A 673 13.31 -19.09 0.25
CA THR A 673 11.97 -18.73 -0.24
C THR A 673 12.07 -18.03 -1.59
N GLU A 674 11.52 -18.66 -2.63
CA GLU A 674 11.80 -18.36 -4.04
C GLU A 674 11.42 -16.91 -4.46
N ASN A 675 10.48 -16.30 -3.75
CA ASN A 675 10.02 -14.92 -4.00
C ASN A 675 10.89 -13.82 -3.33
N GLY A 676 11.92 -14.18 -2.56
CA GLY A 676 12.62 -13.23 -1.68
C GLY A 676 13.67 -12.32 -2.32
N TRP A 677 14.26 -12.68 -3.46
CA TRP A 677 15.53 -12.06 -3.89
C TRP A 677 15.44 -10.57 -4.30
N GLN A 678 14.36 -10.13 -4.94
CA GLN A 678 14.21 -8.69 -5.24
C GLN A 678 13.97 -7.85 -3.98
N SER A 679 13.28 -8.38 -2.97
CA SER A 679 12.98 -7.64 -1.74
C SER A 679 14.20 -7.48 -0.83
N LYS A 680 15.12 -8.46 -0.78
CA LYS A 680 16.41 -8.34 -0.05
C LYS A 680 17.20 -7.10 -0.48
N GLY A 681 17.16 -6.74 -1.77
CA GLY A 681 17.80 -5.53 -2.31
C GLY A 681 17.25 -4.22 -1.74
N ASP A 682 15.93 -4.07 -1.60
CA ASP A 682 15.29 -2.88 -1.03
C ASP A 682 15.19 -2.94 0.52
N LEU A 683 15.45 -4.09 1.12
CA LEU A 683 15.63 -4.25 2.57
C LEU A 683 16.98 -3.66 3.01
N ILE A 684 18.08 -4.15 2.44
CA ILE A 684 19.44 -3.67 2.71
C ILE A 684 19.57 -2.18 2.39
N ALA A 685 18.93 -1.70 1.31
CA ALA A 685 18.91 -0.27 1.00
C ALA A 685 18.28 0.60 2.12
N ARG A 686 17.24 0.10 2.82
CA ARG A 686 16.63 0.81 3.94
C ARG A 686 17.50 0.77 5.20
N ILE A 687 18.07 -0.39 5.53
CA ILE A 687 18.98 -0.53 6.69
C ILE A 687 20.20 0.38 6.52
N LEU A 688 20.81 0.40 5.33
CA LEU A 688 21.94 1.26 5.01
C LEU A 688 21.59 2.76 5.04
N GLN A 689 20.39 3.16 4.61
CA GLN A 689 19.93 4.55 4.79
C GLN A 689 19.74 4.93 6.26
N ILE A 690 19.30 4.01 7.12
CA ILE A 690 19.18 4.23 8.57
C ILE A 690 20.57 4.35 9.21
N TYR A 691 21.52 3.48 8.85
CA TYR A 691 22.90 3.53 9.34
C TYR A 691 23.57 4.87 8.99
N LEU A 692 23.56 5.26 7.71
CA LEU A 692 24.18 6.49 7.23
C LEU A 692 23.59 7.75 7.90
N ARG A 693 22.27 7.89 7.98
CA ARG A 693 21.60 9.12 8.46
C ARG A 693 21.65 9.33 9.98
N ASN A 694 21.98 8.28 10.72
CA ASN A 694 22.05 8.29 12.19
C ASN A 694 23.49 8.15 12.74
N SER A 695 24.48 8.02 11.85
CA SER A 695 25.91 8.15 12.19
C SER A 695 26.28 9.55 12.71
N GLU A 696 27.38 9.64 13.46
CA GLU A 696 27.90 10.92 13.99
C GLU A 696 28.36 11.88 12.88
N SER A 697 28.97 11.34 11.83
CA SER A 697 29.34 12.09 10.62
C SER A 697 29.07 11.26 9.36
N THR A 698 27.97 11.61 8.67
CA THR A 698 27.54 10.95 7.44
C THR A 698 28.59 11.00 6.34
N SER A 699 29.39 12.08 6.25
CA SER A 699 30.41 12.26 5.21
C SER A 699 31.61 11.34 5.40
N VAL A 700 32.08 11.19 6.64
CA VAL A 700 33.20 10.31 6.99
C VAL A 700 32.81 8.85 6.76
N LEU A 701 31.62 8.44 7.20
CA LEU A 701 31.12 7.09 6.96
C LEU A 701 30.85 6.82 5.47
N LEU A 702 30.40 7.81 4.70
CA LEU A 702 30.28 7.69 3.24
C LEU A 702 31.65 7.47 2.58
N ASP A 703 32.69 8.21 3.00
CA ASP A 703 34.05 8.08 2.45
C ASP A 703 34.68 6.74 2.83
N GLU A 704 34.56 6.30 4.08
CA GLU A 704 34.99 4.97 4.53
C GLU A 704 34.34 3.85 3.68
N LEU A 705 33.01 3.83 3.59
CA LEU A 705 32.30 2.78 2.86
C LEU A 705 32.60 2.81 1.35
N ALA A 706 32.62 3.99 0.73
CA ALA A 706 32.81 4.12 -0.71
C ALA A 706 34.27 4.00 -1.17
N CYS A 707 35.23 4.46 -0.37
CA CYS A 707 36.65 4.54 -0.74
C CYS A 707 37.49 3.39 -0.15
N LEU A 708 37.07 2.77 0.96
CA LEU A 708 37.79 1.64 1.57
C LEU A 708 37.02 0.32 1.47
N VAL A 709 35.73 0.26 1.78
CA VAL A 709 35.00 -1.03 1.88
C VAL A 709 34.58 -1.57 0.51
N LEU A 710 33.77 -0.84 -0.27
CA LEU A 710 33.26 -1.34 -1.56
C LEU A 710 34.34 -1.76 -2.58
N PRO A 711 35.50 -1.08 -2.70
CA PRO A 711 36.56 -1.50 -3.62
C PRO A 711 37.13 -2.91 -3.33
N GLN A 712 37.07 -3.39 -2.08
CA GLN A 712 37.52 -4.73 -1.71
C GLN A 712 36.60 -5.83 -2.27
N VAL A 713 35.32 -5.52 -2.48
CA VAL A 713 34.34 -6.47 -3.04
C VAL A 713 34.27 -6.38 -4.57
N ALA A 714 34.54 -5.21 -5.15
CA ALA A 714 34.58 -5.02 -6.61
C ALA A 714 35.72 -5.81 -7.32
N SER A 715 36.76 -6.22 -6.57
CA SER A 715 37.90 -6.99 -7.09
C SER A 715 37.69 -8.51 -7.07
N LEU A 716 36.69 -9.04 -6.34
CA LEU A 716 36.42 -10.47 -6.16
C LEU A 716 35.76 -11.13 -7.40
N LYS A 717 36.33 -10.95 -8.59
CA LYS A 717 35.98 -11.72 -9.78
C LYS A 717 36.66 -13.10 -9.73
N SER A 718 35.94 -14.08 -9.16
CA SER A 718 36.23 -15.52 -9.13
C SER A 718 37.42 -16.00 -8.27
N LYS A 719 37.11 -16.48 -7.05
CA LYS A 719 37.49 -17.80 -6.50
C LYS A 719 37.09 -17.93 -5.02
N SER A 720 36.67 -19.16 -4.63
CA SER A 720 36.48 -19.67 -3.25
C SER A 720 35.62 -18.87 -2.26
N THR A 721 34.56 -19.53 -1.76
CA THR A 721 33.61 -19.07 -0.72
C THR A 721 34.26 -18.68 0.63
N THR A 722 35.53 -19.01 0.86
CA THR A 722 36.21 -18.83 2.14
C THR A 722 36.79 -17.42 2.37
N GLN A 723 36.62 -16.49 1.42
CA GLN A 723 37.23 -15.16 1.48
C GLN A 723 36.22 -13.99 1.59
N GLU A 724 34.93 -14.28 1.73
CA GLU A 724 33.87 -13.25 1.84
C GLU A 724 33.87 -12.50 3.20
N LEU A 725 34.66 -12.95 4.18
CA LEU A 725 34.66 -12.44 5.56
C LEU A 725 35.58 -11.24 5.84
N SER A 726 36.44 -10.83 4.90
CA SER A 726 37.55 -9.88 5.18
C SER A 726 37.13 -8.41 5.33
N HIS A 727 35.96 -8.02 4.81
CA HIS A 727 35.54 -6.62 4.68
C HIS A 727 34.43 -6.21 5.68
N GLY A 728 34.14 -7.06 6.67
CA GLY A 728 33.28 -6.74 7.82
C GLY A 728 31.76 -6.72 7.61
N PHE A 729 31.28 -6.77 6.36
CA PHE A 729 29.84 -6.66 6.04
C PHE A 729 29.33 -7.85 5.21
N PRO A 730 28.95 -9.00 5.82
CA PRO A 730 28.38 -10.15 5.11
C PRO A 730 27.16 -9.80 4.22
N THR A 731 26.47 -8.69 4.53
CA THR A 731 25.35 -8.17 3.73
C THR A 731 25.76 -7.43 2.44
N LEU A 732 27.06 -7.30 2.13
CA LEU A 732 27.62 -6.73 0.91
C LEU A 732 28.11 -7.82 -0.06
N CYS A 733 27.18 -8.42 -0.81
CA CYS A 733 27.46 -9.52 -1.73
C CYS A 733 26.97 -9.22 -3.16
N SER A 734 27.25 -10.10 -4.13
CA SER A 734 27.00 -9.85 -5.58
C SER A 734 25.55 -9.48 -5.95
N SER A 735 24.56 -9.87 -5.13
CA SER A 735 23.15 -9.51 -5.30
C SER A 735 22.80 -8.15 -4.67
N THR A 736 23.33 -7.83 -3.48
CA THR A 736 23.03 -6.58 -2.75
C THR A 736 23.90 -5.40 -3.19
N PHE A 737 25.06 -5.63 -3.81
CA PHE A 737 26.05 -4.61 -4.20
C PHE A 737 25.45 -3.42 -4.96
N HIS A 738 24.52 -3.67 -5.89
CA HIS A 738 23.81 -2.61 -6.62
C HIS A 738 22.99 -1.69 -5.69
N SER A 739 22.38 -2.23 -4.63
CA SER A 739 21.66 -1.43 -3.63
C SER A 739 22.60 -0.61 -2.77
N TRP A 740 23.76 -1.14 -2.38
CA TRP A 740 24.79 -0.39 -1.68
C TRP A 740 25.26 0.81 -2.50
N CYS A 741 25.70 0.62 -3.75
CA CYS A 741 26.11 1.73 -4.63
C CYS A 741 24.97 2.75 -4.87
N ARG A 742 23.73 2.29 -5.05
CA ARG A 742 22.55 3.16 -5.21
C ARG A 742 22.37 4.08 -4.01
N VAL A 743 22.43 3.54 -2.80
CA VAL A 743 22.23 4.31 -1.55
C VAL A 743 23.39 5.24 -1.27
N LEU A 744 24.64 4.82 -1.45
CA LEU A 744 25.81 5.68 -1.26
C LEU A 744 25.79 6.87 -2.23
N HIS A 745 25.39 6.67 -3.50
CA HIS A 745 25.15 7.77 -4.44
C HIS A 745 23.99 8.70 -4.01
N GLU A 746 22.91 8.17 -3.42
CA GLU A 746 21.74 8.94 -3.00
C GLU A 746 22.00 9.77 -1.74
N GLU A 747 22.59 9.17 -0.69
CA GLU A 747 22.90 9.87 0.54
C GLU A 747 24.08 10.84 0.38
N ASN A 748 25.11 10.53 -0.41
CA ASN A 748 26.16 11.51 -0.71
C ASN A 748 25.60 12.73 -1.45
N LEU A 749 24.83 12.51 -2.52
CA LEU A 749 24.18 13.61 -3.24
C LEU A 749 23.22 14.41 -2.34
N GLY A 750 22.51 13.73 -1.43
CA GLY A 750 21.64 14.33 -0.43
C GLY A 750 22.39 15.20 0.59
N ASN A 751 23.47 14.67 1.16
CA ASN A 751 24.33 15.37 2.13
C ASN A 751 25.00 16.59 1.48
N PHE A 752 25.61 16.40 0.30
CA PHE A 752 26.26 17.46 -0.46
C PHE A 752 25.31 18.61 -0.81
N ASN A 753 24.07 18.33 -1.21
CA ASN A 753 23.06 19.39 -1.45
C ASN A 753 22.55 20.06 -0.17
N LYS A 754 22.66 19.46 1.03
CA LYS A 754 22.41 20.13 2.31
C LYS A 754 23.57 21.05 2.68
N MET A 755 24.79 20.53 2.65
CA MET A 755 26.03 21.24 2.98
C MET A 755 26.23 22.47 2.08
N ILE A 756 26.05 22.37 0.75
CA ILE A 756 26.14 23.53 -0.15
C ILE A 756 25.11 24.63 0.22
N LYS A 757 23.88 24.25 0.59
CA LYS A 757 22.85 25.20 1.05
C LYS A 757 23.16 25.83 2.40
N GLN A 758 24.06 25.25 3.20
CA GLN A 758 24.56 25.82 4.43
C GLN A 758 25.74 26.75 4.13
N ALA A 759 26.73 26.30 3.35
CA ALA A 759 27.88 27.10 2.90
C ALA A 759 27.46 28.43 2.24
N LEU A 760 26.48 28.38 1.32
CA LEU A 760 25.93 29.56 0.64
C LEU A 760 25.15 30.53 1.55
N LYS A 761 24.89 30.15 2.82
CA LYS A 761 24.29 31.01 3.86
C LYS A 761 25.30 31.51 4.89
N THR A 762 26.44 30.85 5.03
CA THR A 762 27.45 31.14 6.08
C THR A 762 28.61 32.01 5.59
N THR A 763 28.43 32.72 4.47
CA THR A 763 29.39 33.61 3.78
C THR A 763 29.83 34.86 4.58
N SER A 764 29.74 34.82 5.92
CA SER A 764 29.99 35.93 6.84
C SER A 764 30.56 35.49 8.20
N GLN A 765 31.10 34.27 8.34
CA GLN A 765 31.58 33.73 9.63
C GLN A 765 32.90 32.96 9.50
N SER A 766 33.73 33.06 10.56
CA SER A 766 34.92 32.27 10.97
C SER A 766 35.60 31.34 9.94
N GLY A 767 36.92 31.50 9.76
CA GLY A 767 37.75 30.65 8.89
C GLY A 767 37.64 29.14 9.19
N VAL A 768 37.50 28.75 10.47
CA VAL A 768 37.31 27.33 10.87
C VAL A 768 36.03 26.73 10.27
N ALA A 769 34.99 27.54 10.03
CA ALA A 769 33.78 27.08 9.35
C ALA A 769 33.99 26.89 7.84
N VAL A 770 34.93 27.62 7.23
CA VAL A 770 35.29 27.52 5.82
C VAL A 770 36.15 26.27 5.56
N GLU A 771 37.14 26.01 6.41
CA GLU A 771 38.00 24.81 6.35
C GLU A 771 37.16 23.53 6.42
N ASN A 772 36.25 23.44 7.41
CA ASN A 772 35.32 22.32 7.55
C ASN A 772 34.42 22.12 6.32
N VAL A 773 33.93 23.20 5.70
CA VAL A 773 33.13 23.10 4.46
C VAL A 773 33.99 22.62 3.28
N MET A 774 35.25 23.04 3.18
CA MET A 774 36.14 22.61 2.11
C MET A 774 36.50 21.12 2.21
N ASP A 775 36.82 20.64 3.41
CA ASP A 775 37.06 19.21 3.71
C ASP A 775 35.85 18.34 3.36
N GLU A 776 34.64 18.77 3.76
CA GLU A 776 33.39 18.08 3.43
C GLU A 776 33.07 18.06 1.92
N ILE A 777 33.41 19.12 1.17
CA ILE A 777 33.34 19.13 -0.29
C ILE A 777 34.31 18.09 -0.90
N VAL A 778 35.54 18.00 -0.37
CA VAL A 778 36.55 17.04 -0.85
C VAL A 778 36.12 15.59 -0.61
N LYS A 779 35.66 15.23 0.59
CA LYS A 779 35.10 13.89 0.88
C LYS A 779 33.97 13.53 -0.07
N SER A 780 33.01 14.44 -0.26
CA SER A 780 31.89 14.24 -1.19
C SER A 780 32.34 13.93 -2.63
N VAL A 781 33.41 14.59 -3.10
CA VAL A 781 34.00 14.33 -4.42
C VAL A 781 34.77 13.00 -4.43
N ASN A 782 35.53 12.66 -3.39
CA ASN A 782 36.24 11.37 -3.28
C ASN A 782 35.26 10.19 -3.36
N VAL A 783 34.19 10.22 -2.55
CA VAL A 783 33.08 9.26 -2.59
C VAL A 783 32.50 9.12 -4.00
N PHE A 784 32.22 10.25 -4.66
CA PHE A 784 31.68 10.24 -6.02
C PHE A 784 32.65 9.63 -7.06
N VAL A 785 33.95 9.95 -6.95
CA VAL A 785 35.01 9.42 -7.82
C VAL A 785 35.16 7.91 -7.60
N SER A 786 35.20 7.44 -6.34
CA SER A 786 35.32 6.01 -6.03
C SER A 786 34.13 5.20 -6.53
N LEU A 787 32.89 5.64 -6.25
CA LEU A 787 31.68 4.98 -6.76
C LEU A 787 31.64 4.94 -8.29
N THR A 788 32.14 5.99 -8.96
CA THR A 788 32.27 6.02 -10.43
C THR A 788 33.31 5.02 -10.93
N ASN A 789 34.46 4.89 -10.25
CA ASN A 789 35.49 3.91 -10.57
C ASN A 789 34.99 2.47 -10.37
N ILE A 790 34.27 2.19 -9.27
CA ILE A 790 33.60 0.92 -9.01
C ILE A 790 32.63 0.58 -10.15
N CYS A 791 31.80 1.53 -10.58
CA CYS A 791 30.87 1.32 -11.69
C CYS A 791 31.56 1.08 -13.04
N LYS A 792 32.83 1.43 -13.21
CA LYS A 792 33.65 1.10 -14.39
C LYS A 792 34.03 -0.39 -14.45
N ILE A 793 34.18 -1.03 -13.30
CA ILE A 793 34.71 -2.40 -13.15
C ILE A 793 33.60 -3.46 -13.33
N HIS A 794 32.34 -3.09 -13.13
CA HIS A 794 31.19 -3.99 -13.22
C HIS A 794 30.45 -3.91 -14.56
N GLU A 795 30.53 -4.97 -15.36
CA GLU A 795 29.83 -5.10 -16.67
C GLU A 795 28.29 -5.00 -16.58
N LYS A 796 27.69 -5.17 -15.39
CA LYS A 796 26.24 -5.12 -15.16
C LYS A 796 25.67 -3.77 -15.63
N VAL A 797 24.85 -3.78 -16.69
CA VAL A 797 24.26 -2.58 -17.33
C VAL A 797 23.60 -1.62 -16.33
N ALA A 798 23.00 -2.13 -15.26
CA ALA A 798 22.41 -1.33 -14.19
C ALA A 798 23.43 -0.40 -13.47
N MET A 799 24.68 -0.84 -13.28
CA MET A 799 25.76 -0.04 -12.68
C MET A 799 26.18 1.11 -13.59
N HIS A 800 26.37 0.84 -14.88
CA HIS A 800 26.60 1.87 -15.89
C HIS A 800 25.42 2.87 -15.94
N ALA A 801 24.19 2.36 -15.87
CA ALA A 801 22.96 3.15 -15.85
C ALA A 801 22.73 3.94 -14.55
N MET A 802 23.47 3.61 -13.48
CA MET A 802 23.57 4.31 -12.20
C MET A 802 24.61 5.43 -12.28
N ALA A 803 25.84 5.11 -12.69
CA ALA A 803 26.93 6.09 -12.86
C ALA A 803 26.53 7.28 -13.75
N VAL A 804 25.84 7.03 -14.87
CA VAL A 804 25.30 8.09 -15.73
C VAL A 804 24.20 8.90 -15.00
N LYS A 805 23.25 8.24 -14.33
CA LYS A 805 22.11 8.89 -13.62
C LYS A 805 22.58 9.82 -12.49
N TYR A 806 23.47 9.34 -11.63
CA TYR A 806 23.95 10.12 -10.48
C TYR A 806 25.12 11.02 -10.85
N GLY A 807 25.91 10.68 -11.88
CA GLY A 807 26.95 11.53 -12.44
C GLY A 807 26.45 12.90 -12.89
N GLY A 808 25.43 12.95 -13.76
CA GLY A 808 24.84 14.22 -14.18
C GLY A 808 24.31 15.04 -13.00
N ARG A 809 23.63 14.39 -12.06
CA ARG A 809 23.05 15.02 -10.85
C ARG A 809 24.10 15.53 -9.87
N PHE A 810 25.22 14.83 -9.72
CA PHE A 810 26.32 15.23 -8.84
C PHE A 810 27.07 16.43 -9.43
N ILE A 811 27.33 16.43 -10.74
CA ILE A 811 27.92 17.58 -11.43
C ILE A 811 26.99 18.81 -11.36
N ASP A 812 25.68 18.65 -11.62
CA ASP A 812 24.69 19.72 -11.43
C ASP A 812 24.60 20.20 -9.96
N ALA A 813 25.03 19.40 -8.97
CA ALA A 813 25.13 19.82 -7.57
C ALA A 813 26.46 20.54 -7.29
N PHE A 814 27.59 20.01 -7.76
CA PHE A 814 28.93 20.59 -7.61
C PHE A 814 28.99 22.00 -8.22
N LEU A 815 28.33 22.22 -9.35
CA LEU A 815 28.21 23.54 -9.98
C LEU A 815 27.50 24.60 -9.11
N LYS A 816 26.77 24.20 -8.06
CA LYS A 816 26.19 25.14 -7.07
C LYS A 816 27.18 25.54 -5.97
N ALA A 817 28.22 24.73 -5.75
CA ALA A 817 29.34 25.09 -4.88
C ALA A 817 30.35 26.01 -5.58
N PHE A 818 30.24 26.20 -6.90
CA PHE A 818 31.29 26.81 -7.71
C PHE A 818 31.68 28.20 -7.20
N ASN A 819 30.71 29.10 -7.00
CA ASN A 819 30.93 30.45 -6.45
C ASN A 819 31.71 30.45 -5.11
N PHE A 820 31.46 29.46 -4.24
CA PHE A 820 32.22 29.30 -2.99
C PHE A 820 33.67 28.90 -3.28
N LEU A 821 33.89 27.92 -4.17
CA LEU A 821 35.23 27.52 -4.59
C LEU A 821 36.01 28.67 -5.26
N GLU A 822 35.35 29.55 -6.02
CA GLU A 822 36.00 30.75 -6.57
C GLU A 822 36.50 31.67 -5.44
N THR A 823 35.66 31.95 -4.43
CA THR A 823 36.06 32.81 -3.29
C THR A 823 37.19 32.21 -2.44
N GLN A 824 37.27 30.87 -2.35
CA GLN A 824 38.27 30.18 -1.52
C GLN A 824 39.54 29.79 -2.29
N PHE A 825 39.60 30.04 -3.60
CA PHE A 825 40.73 29.66 -4.44
C PHE A 825 42.06 30.28 -4.00
N GLY A 826 42.03 31.50 -3.46
CA GLY A 826 43.22 32.19 -2.95
C GLY A 826 43.87 31.53 -1.71
N GLN A 827 43.14 30.68 -0.98
CA GLN A 827 43.64 29.99 0.23
C GLN A 827 43.76 28.48 0.01
N HIS A 828 42.81 27.85 -0.66
CA HIS A 828 42.75 26.38 -0.87
C HIS A 828 42.98 25.95 -2.32
N GLY A 829 43.54 26.81 -3.18
CA GLY A 829 43.68 26.57 -4.62
C GLY A 829 44.37 25.26 -5.02
N GLY A 830 45.35 24.80 -4.25
CA GLY A 830 46.02 23.51 -4.48
C GLY A 830 45.07 22.32 -4.37
N ASP A 831 44.29 22.26 -3.30
CA ASP A 831 43.30 21.20 -3.06
C ASP A 831 42.11 21.30 -4.00
N ILE A 832 41.67 22.53 -4.32
CA ILE A 832 40.62 22.77 -5.32
C ILE A 832 41.04 22.23 -6.70
N VAL A 833 42.28 22.51 -7.13
CA VAL A 833 42.83 21.98 -8.40
C VAL A 833 42.98 20.46 -8.37
N LYS A 834 43.44 19.88 -7.25
CA LYS A 834 43.54 18.42 -7.06
C LYS A 834 42.16 17.75 -7.16
N MET A 835 41.17 18.26 -6.43
CA MET A 835 39.79 17.80 -6.44
C MET A 835 39.15 17.90 -7.84
N ILE A 836 39.34 19.01 -8.55
CA ILE A 836 38.86 19.19 -9.93
C ILE A 836 39.52 18.17 -10.88
N LYS A 837 40.82 17.87 -10.72
CA LYS A 837 41.53 16.86 -11.53
C LYS A 837 40.95 15.45 -11.33
N GLU A 838 40.63 15.05 -10.09
CA GLU A 838 39.99 13.75 -9.83
C GLU A 838 38.55 13.69 -10.37
N LEU A 839 37.77 14.77 -10.18
CA LEU A 839 36.41 14.88 -10.74
C LEU A 839 36.41 14.85 -12.28
N GLN A 840 37.46 15.38 -12.93
CA GLN A 840 37.67 15.25 -14.38
C GLN A 840 37.95 13.79 -14.81
N LYS A 841 38.65 12.98 -14.00
CA LYS A 841 38.82 11.54 -14.31
C LYS A 841 37.47 10.80 -14.26
N ALA A 842 36.67 11.05 -13.21
CA ALA A 842 35.35 10.45 -13.08
C ALA A 842 34.39 10.86 -14.22
N THR A 843 34.37 12.13 -14.63
CA THR A 843 33.54 12.56 -15.77
C THR A 843 33.97 11.93 -17.09
N ARG A 844 35.28 11.73 -17.34
CA ARG A 844 35.78 10.98 -18.52
C ARG A 844 35.33 9.51 -18.54
N ILE A 845 35.31 8.83 -17.39
CA ILE A 845 34.77 7.47 -17.26
C ILE A 845 33.30 7.42 -17.67
N ILE A 846 32.48 8.35 -17.15
CA ILE A 846 31.05 8.39 -17.48
C ILE A 846 30.82 8.78 -18.95
N GLN A 847 31.70 9.60 -19.56
CA GLN A 847 31.68 9.88 -21.00
C GLN A 847 31.95 8.62 -21.84
N THR A 848 32.90 7.77 -21.43
CA THR A 848 33.16 6.46 -22.06
C THR A 848 31.93 5.55 -21.97
N ILE A 849 31.34 5.42 -20.77
CA ILE A 849 30.10 4.66 -20.54
C ILE A 849 28.95 5.18 -21.43
N CYS A 850 28.83 6.49 -21.61
CA CYS A 850 27.83 7.08 -22.52
C CYS A 850 28.11 6.74 -23.99
N ALA A 851 29.36 6.75 -24.44
CA ALA A 851 29.72 6.43 -25.82
C ALA A 851 29.40 4.96 -26.17
N GLU A 852 29.84 4.02 -25.34
CA GLU A 852 29.56 2.59 -25.49
C GLU A 852 28.05 2.29 -25.41
N ALA A 853 27.35 2.89 -24.45
CA ALA A 853 25.91 2.69 -24.31
C ALA A 853 25.12 3.18 -25.53
N LYS A 854 25.61 4.22 -26.23
CA LYS A 854 25.05 4.67 -27.50
C LYS A 854 25.32 3.64 -28.61
N GLY A 855 26.53 3.10 -28.70
CA GLY A 855 26.90 2.08 -29.71
C GLY A 855 26.12 0.77 -29.53
N TYR A 856 26.15 0.19 -28.34
CA TYR A 856 25.40 -1.03 -27.99
C TYR A 856 23.88 -0.80 -27.80
N LYS A 857 23.32 0.30 -28.32
CA LYS A 857 21.88 0.62 -28.35
C LYS A 857 21.17 0.48 -26.97
N ARG A 858 21.90 0.68 -25.84
CA ARG A 858 21.46 0.35 -24.44
C ARG A 858 20.47 1.38 -23.86
N THR A 859 19.20 1.29 -24.28
CA THR A 859 18.06 2.18 -23.94
C THR A 859 18.00 2.71 -22.50
N MET A 860 18.22 1.85 -21.49
CA MET A 860 18.20 2.20 -20.05
C MET A 860 19.28 3.23 -19.65
N ILE A 861 20.34 3.35 -20.47
CA ILE A 861 21.40 4.36 -20.34
C ILE A 861 21.16 5.49 -21.33
N THR A 862 20.86 5.19 -22.60
CA THR A 862 20.75 6.17 -23.70
C THR A 862 19.78 7.31 -23.39
N SER A 863 18.65 7.00 -22.75
CA SER A 863 17.66 7.97 -22.26
C SER A 863 18.19 9.01 -21.27
N LYS A 864 19.31 8.74 -20.57
CA LYS A 864 19.93 9.62 -19.56
C LYS A 864 21.12 10.43 -20.11
N ILE A 865 21.67 10.05 -21.27
CA ILE A 865 22.87 10.68 -21.84
C ILE A 865 22.67 12.19 -22.10
N PRO A 866 21.56 12.69 -22.70
CA PRO A 866 21.45 14.11 -23.07
C PRO A 866 21.52 15.08 -21.89
N ALA A 867 20.93 14.72 -20.75
CA ALA A 867 21.01 15.52 -19.52
C ALA A 867 22.44 15.45 -18.93
N THR A 868 23.02 14.26 -18.86
CA THR A 868 24.35 14.02 -18.28
C THR A 868 25.46 14.74 -19.06
N LYS A 869 25.42 14.69 -20.39
CA LYS A 869 26.37 15.39 -21.27
C LYS A 869 26.31 16.91 -21.06
N ARG A 870 25.10 17.48 -21.00
CA ARG A 870 24.88 18.92 -20.72
C ARG A 870 25.48 19.36 -19.38
N SER A 871 25.36 18.54 -18.33
CA SER A 871 25.98 18.83 -17.02
C SER A 871 27.51 18.85 -17.10
N MET A 872 28.10 17.89 -17.81
CA MET A 872 29.56 17.81 -18.01
C MET A 872 30.11 18.95 -18.86
N GLU A 873 29.39 19.34 -19.92
CA GLU A 873 29.77 20.49 -20.77
C GLU A 873 29.85 21.77 -19.93
N ARG A 874 28.82 22.06 -19.12
CA ARG A 874 28.81 23.19 -18.17
C ARG A 874 29.99 23.15 -17.21
N PHE A 875 30.31 21.98 -16.65
CA PHE A 875 31.47 21.79 -15.78
C PHE A 875 32.81 22.09 -16.48
N LEU A 876 32.99 21.63 -17.72
CA LEU A 876 34.18 21.96 -18.49
C LEU A 876 34.30 23.46 -18.81
N PHE A 877 33.19 24.16 -19.06
CA PHE A 877 33.19 25.61 -19.27
C PHE A 877 33.49 26.39 -17.97
N GLN A 878 32.86 26.04 -16.85
CA GLN A 878 33.10 26.74 -15.58
C GLN A 878 34.52 26.50 -15.04
N VAL A 879 35.04 25.26 -15.12
CA VAL A 879 36.42 24.96 -14.71
C VAL A 879 37.46 25.73 -15.54
N LYS A 880 37.21 25.95 -16.84
CA LYS A 880 38.07 26.84 -17.66
C LYS A 880 38.06 28.27 -17.15
N ALA A 881 36.87 28.85 -16.97
CA ALA A 881 36.72 30.21 -16.46
C ALA A 881 37.42 30.42 -15.09
N LEU A 882 37.29 29.47 -14.16
CA LEU A 882 37.98 29.53 -12.87
C LEU A 882 39.51 29.54 -13.01
N LEU A 883 40.07 28.68 -13.86
CA LEU A 883 41.51 28.60 -14.10
C LEU A 883 42.05 29.80 -14.90
N GLU A 884 41.20 30.48 -15.68
CA GLU A 884 41.54 31.72 -16.39
C GLU A 884 41.48 32.95 -15.46
N HIS A 885 40.54 32.99 -14.50
CA HIS A 885 40.44 34.07 -13.51
C HIS A 885 41.46 33.95 -12.35
N CYS A 886 41.87 32.74 -11.96
CA CYS A 886 42.78 32.50 -10.84
C CYS A 886 44.23 32.26 -11.29
N SER A 887 44.92 33.34 -11.64
CA SER A 887 46.13 33.41 -12.48
C SER A 887 47.40 32.66 -12.06
N ASN A 888 47.41 31.91 -10.96
CA ASN A 888 48.62 31.34 -10.32
C ASN A 888 48.78 29.82 -10.47
N VAL A 889 48.04 29.17 -11.37
CA VAL A 889 48.16 27.72 -11.63
C VAL A 889 48.80 27.49 -13.00
N GLU A 890 49.90 26.73 -13.04
CA GLU A 890 50.53 26.31 -14.30
C GLU A 890 49.49 25.69 -15.25
N ARG A 891 49.47 26.17 -16.51
CA ARG A 891 48.41 25.92 -17.52
C ARG A 891 47.91 24.47 -17.52
N CYS A 892 46.83 24.21 -16.77
CA CYS A 892 46.38 22.86 -16.49
C CYS A 892 45.80 22.21 -17.75
N TRP A 893 46.55 21.28 -18.35
CA TRP A 893 46.29 20.75 -19.68
C TRP A 893 44.98 19.96 -19.78
N ILE A 894 43.94 20.59 -20.33
CA ILE A 894 42.77 19.90 -20.88
C ILE A 894 43.20 19.25 -22.21
N GLY A 895 43.81 18.07 -22.09
CA GLY A 895 44.14 17.23 -23.24
C GLY A 895 42.91 16.72 -23.98
N ASN A 896 42.96 16.74 -25.31
CA ASN A 896 41.89 16.25 -26.18
C ASN A 896 41.60 14.76 -25.93
N LEU A 897 40.32 14.38 -25.89
CA LEU A 897 39.92 12.98 -25.83
C LEU A 897 40.24 12.27 -27.16
N LYS A 898 41.13 11.28 -27.12
CA LYS A 898 41.02 10.14 -28.03
C LYS A 898 39.88 9.26 -27.53
N HIS A 899 38.99 8.82 -28.43
CA HIS A 899 37.96 7.85 -28.08
C HIS A 899 38.61 6.55 -27.58
N LYS A 900 38.17 6.07 -26.42
CA LYS A 900 38.64 4.80 -25.83
C LYS A 900 37.46 4.04 -25.22
N ASP A 901 37.55 2.72 -25.21
CA ASP A 901 36.62 1.84 -24.50
C ASP A 901 36.96 1.76 -22.99
N LEU A 902 36.15 1.04 -22.22
CA LEU A 902 36.38 0.80 -20.79
C LEU A 902 37.69 0.04 -20.51
N HIS A 903 38.20 -0.75 -21.45
CA HIS A 903 39.44 -1.52 -21.32
C HIS A 903 40.69 -0.69 -21.63
N GLY A 904 40.55 0.41 -22.37
CA GLY A 904 41.59 1.38 -22.72
C GLY A 904 42.05 1.35 -24.18
N HIS A 905 41.47 0.51 -25.04
CA HIS A 905 41.76 0.47 -26.47
C HIS A 905 41.28 1.75 -27.16
N VAL A 906 41.95 2.19 -28.23
CA VAL A 906 41.52 3.38 -28.99
C VAL A 906 40.46 2.97 -30.01
N VAL A 907 39.29 3.60 -29.93
CA VAL A 907 38.15 3.32 -30.81
C VAL A 907 38.05 4.43 -31.86
N SER A 908 37.77 4.10 -33.11
CA SER A 908 37.50 5.11 -34.15
C SER A 908 36.23 5.90 -33.82
N SER A 909 36.26 7.22 -33.98
CA SER A 909 35.11 8.09 -33.70
C SER A 909 33.98 8.00 -34.75
N GLN A 910 34.20 7.28 -35.86
CA GLN A 910 33.28 7.21 -36.99
C GLN A 910 32.82 5.79 -37.39
N VAL A 911 33.30 4.73 -36.73
CA VAL A 911 32.90 3.35 -37.04
C VAL A 911 32.04 2.77 -35.91
N TYR A 912 30.73 2.77 -36.13
CA TYR A 912 29.84 1.79 -35.51
C TYR A 912 29.62 0.69 -36.54
N GLY A 913 30.34 -0.43 -36.43
CA GLY A 913 29.95 -1.63 -37.13
C GLY A 913 28.63 -2.13 -36.54
N ASP A 914 27.64 -2.42 -37.39
CA ASP A 914 26.66 -3.43 -37.00
C ASP A 914 27.41 -4.77 -36.93
N VAL A 915 27.12 -5.53 -35.88
CA VAL A 915 27.70 -6.86 -35.65
C VAL A 915 26.53 -7.81 -35.39
N ASP A 916 25.83 -8.12 -36.47
CA ASP A 916 25.14 -9.40 -36.65
C ASP A 916 26.01 -10.21 -37.62
N ASP A 917 26.94 -11.01 -37.09
CA ASP A 917 27.67 -12.04 -37.85
C ASP A 917 27.86 -13.26 -36.94
N ASP A 918 27.44 -14.42 -37.45
CA ASP A 918 27.49 -15.73 -36.77
C ASP A 918 28.81 -16.44 -37.15
N PRO A 919 29.51 -17.15 -36.25
CA PRO A 919 30.91 -17.49 -36.47
C PRO A 919 31.09 -18.75 -37.32
N ASN A 920 31.21 -18.58 -38.65
CA ASN A 920 31.85 -19.54 -39.56
C ASN A 920 32.36 -18.86 -40.84
N ASP A 921 33.63 -18.49 -40.86
CA ASP A 921 34.61 -19.23 -41.67
C ASP A 921 36.03 -18.88 -41.21
N ALA A 922 37.00 -19.72 -41.57
CA ALA A 922 38.38 -19.65 -41.05
C ALA A 922 39.41 -19.51 -42.17
N GLU A 923 40.59 -19.00 -41.78
CA GLU A 923 41.83 -19.00 -42.56
C GLU A 923 41.82 -18.06 -43.80
N GLN A 924 42.95 -17.53 -44.29
CA GLN A 924 44.36 -17.84 -44.00
C GLN A 924 45.24 -16.56 -44.04
N GLU A 925 46.52 -16.70 -43.71
CA GLU A 925 47.57 -15.65 -43.81
C GLU A 925 47.80 -15.21 -45.28
N GLN A 926 48.56 -14.17 -45.67
CA GLN A 926 49.96 -13.83 -45.31
C GLN A 926 50.40 -12.55 -46.09
N MET A 927 51.39 -11.77 -45.59
CA MET A 927 52.46 -11.02 -46.34
C MET A 927 52.12 -10.05 -47.54
N GLU A 928 52.89 -9.01 -47.90
CA GLU A 928 54.11 -8.37 -47.35
C GLU A 928 54.27 -6.89 -47.82
N THR A 929 55.21 -6.17 -47.21
CA THR A 929 55.99 -4.97 -47.67
C THR A 929 55.32 -3.76 -48.38
N ASP A 930 55.56 -2.60 -47.76
CA ASP A 930 55.70 -1.24 -48.37
C ASP A 930 56.90 -1.18 -49.36
N PRO A 931 56.93 -0.28 -50.36
CA PRO A 931 57.77 0.92 -50.15
C PRO A 931 57.32 2.25 -50.84
N GLU A 932 57.53 3.34 -50.10
CA GLU A 932 58.07 4.67 -50.46
C GLU A 932 57.82 5.35 -51.84
N THR A 933 57.28 6.57 -51.73
CA THR A 933 57.33 7.80 -52.57
C THR A 933 58.66 8.17 -53.25
N PRO A 934 58.80 9.23 -54.12
CA PRO A 934 57.88 10.36 -54.46
C PRO A 934 57.84 10.81 -55.97
N ALA A 935 57.12 11.92 -56.27
CA ALA A 935 57.47 13.02 -57.22
C ALA A 935 57.65 12.75 -58.75
N ASP A 936 57.47 13.71 -59.68
CA ASP A 936 56.63 14.93 -59.80
C ASP A 936 56.66 15.43 -61.28
N GLU A 937 55.97 16.54 -61.59
CA GLU A 937 56.22 17.49 -62.73
C GLU A 937 56.10 17.07 -64.23
N ASN A 938 55.13 17.70 -64.92
CA ASN A 938 55.25 18.48 -66.19
C ASN A 938 55.68 17.81 -67.55
N ASP A 939 55.37 18.35 -68.76
CA ASP A 939 54.77 19.65 -69.16
C ASP A 939 54.20 19.68 -70.63
N ASN A 940 53.57 20.81 -71.01
CA ASN A 940 53.50 21.41 -72.38
C ASN A 940 52.71 20.66 -73.52
N ILE A 941 52.19 21.24 -74.63
CA ILE A 941 51.86 22.59 -75.22
C ILE A 941 51.03 22.32 -76.51
N VAL A 942 50.16 23.15 -77.13
CA VAL A 942 49.32 24.35 -76.82
C VAL A 942 48.31 24.54 -77.99
N GLY A 943 47.36 25.49 -77.90
CA GLY A 943 46.48 25.95 -79.00
C GLY A 943 44.98 25.84 -78.63
N ASP A 944 44.26 26.92 -78.33
CA ASP A 944 43.84 28.08 -79.17
C ASP A 944 42.61 27.71 -80.04
N ASP A 945 41.47 28.43 -80.03
CA ASP A 945 41.18 29.73 -79.38
C ASP A 945 39.67 29.96 -79.06
N GLU A 946 39.40 31.09 -78.39
CA GLU A 946 38.15 31.87 -78.18
C GLU A 946 36.92 31.61 -79.11
N THR A 947 35.64 31.87 -78.77
CA THR A 947 34.88 32.47 -77.63
C THR A 947 33.40 31.95 -77.70
N GLU A 948 32.34 32.34 -76.96
CA GLU A 948 32.03 33.45 -76.04
C GLU A 948 30.88 33.08 -75.03
N ASN A 949 30.76 33.87 -73.94
CA ASN A 949 29.58 34.24 -73.10
C ASN A 949 28.42 33.29 -72.68
N GLU A 950 28.26 33.25 -71.34
CA GLU A 950 27.02 33.27 -70.51
C GLU A 950 25.73 32.53 -70.95
N ALA A 951 25.36 31.46 -70.23
CA ALA A 951 24.34 31.54 -69.15
C ALA A 951 24.09 30.22 -68.39
N THR A 952 23.79 30.34 -67.10
CA THR A 952 23.06 29.35 -66.26
C THR A 952 21.57 29.25 -66.68
N PRO A 953 20.74 28.24 -66.28
CA PRO A 953 20.85 27.43 -65.05
C PRO A 953 20.31 25.96 -65.08
N LEU A 954 20.37 25.30 -63.90
CA LEU A 954 19.41 24.34 -63.28
C LEU A 954 18.93 23.05 -63.98
N GLU A 955 18.75 22.03 -63.12
CA GLU A 955 17.93 20.80 -63.26
C GLU A 955 18.36 19.78 -64.34
N ASP A 956 18.23 18.47 -64.14
CA ASP A 956 17.67 17.69 -63.00
C ASP A 956 18.74 17.09 -62.05
#